data_AF-A0A497MFV4-F1
#
_entry.id   AF-A0A497MFV4-F1
#
_cell.length_a   1.000
_cell.length_b   1.000
_cell.length_c   1.000
_cell.angle_alpha   90.00
_cell.angle_beta   90.00
_cell.angle_gamma   90.00
#
_symmetry.space_group_name_H-M   'P 1'
#
loop_
_entity.id
_entity.type
_entity.pdbx_description
1 polymer ?
#
loop_
_entity_poly.entity_id
_entity_poly.type
_entity_poly.pdbx_seq_one_letter_code
_entity_poly.pdbx_strand_id
1 'polypeptide(L)'
;RVLLRNTSTGEETSWIYLNASDGDFDEREEDATGVISVDGLQPGTYTVVVQAIDSGGNVGANYTALTLIRLTDILGPEVVSLSTELNKTVKTLNVTALVSDEDRGGSNITIAQCRLYNSTFTTGWLNMTALDGSYDSSTELVYTVIDVSALSPGVYTVEVGAVDSMGNISENRTVQVVIDFEPPEIYALSGPVYNPASKTLSIEANVTDIGHGGSNITIARCRLYNDTYDSDWVIMTAVKGAYNTTSEVRVNGTINLTGLTSGLYNLEVEGYDSAWNRGNITVENIQLDLEAPAILNLEALYNSTGLELNVTALVSDIGRGGSDITGAWCRVLDSWGTPVTDWMEMSAKDGSYDSPEEWVEYIFSNLDLYPGVYTVVVNAADSAGNMGNNMTSFLAEGWLTGWQYRKSHTIIGSTAGAVTDYQVKIKVYYGGGSDSGENVYLNGKCQPDFDDIRFTASDGETLLSYWIEEKVDGNYAIVWVKIPSIPANPDTAIIYIYYGNPTATSESDEDATFISDTIEILTDKQLSIWGYCWRWWCQCPEDPFNTYYEDSRTEFILFPEDLTAEGKRPVKISAFAFYTSQKHGRPNLRNFRIRLQHTTQTDLDGWTTTGWTLVFGPTDVETEAGTWETCTFHTPFYWNQGDNLLVDISRDDDNWRRGGGMYVRITGRADQLHGTYHDSLYSWPYDNAPIRHRHDFVPALKISGLFRNYIDPEPSHGGWGSEESFPP
;
A
#
# COMPACT_ATOMS: atom_id res chain seq x y z
N ARG A 1 -1.89 -29.90 115.52
CA ARG A 1 -1.11 -30.13 114.27
C ARG A 1 -1.92 -31.00 113.31
N VAL A 2 -1.69 -30.90 111.99
CA VAL A 2 -2.42 -31.60 110.92
C VAL A 2 -1.47 -32.16 109.85
N LEU A 3 -1.86 -33.25 109.19
CA LEU A 3 -1.25 -33.77 107.95
C LEU A 3 -2.31 -34.39 107.02
N LEU A 4 -1.91 -34.71 105.79
CA LEU A 4 -2.71 -35.47 104.83
C LEU A 4 -2.12 -36.88 104.65
N ARG A 5 -2.96 -37.89 104.67
CA ARG A 5 -2.59 -39.29 104.39
C ARG A 5 -3.31 -39.79 103.14
N ASN A 6 -2.56 -40.26 102.14
CA ASN A 6 -3.15 -40.88 100.97
C ASN A 6 -3.85 -42.19 101.37
N THR A 7 -5.11 -42.36 100.97
CA THR A 7 -5.94 -43.51 101.37
C THR A 7 -5.55 -44.81 100.67
N SER A 8 -4.97 -44.75 99.46
CA SER A 8 -4.57 -45.94 98.71
C SER A 8 -3.13 -46.35 99.00
N THR A 9 -2.20 -45.39 99.09
CA THR A 9 -0.77 -45.69 99.31
C THR A 9 -0.34 -45.67 100.78
N GLY A 10 -1.12 -45.01 101.65
CA GLY A 10 -0.79 -44.84 103.07
C GLY A 10 0.31 -43.81 103.36
N GLU A 11 0.89 -43.17 102.32
CA GLU A 11 1.90 -42.13 102.49
C GLU A 11 1.33 -40.88 103.17
N GLU A 12 2.13 -40.27 104.04
CA GLU A 12 1.77 -39.10 104.83
C GLU A 12 2.59 -37.88 104.44
N THR A 13 1.96 -36.71 104.44
CA THR A 13 2.68 -35.44 104.41
C THR A 13 3.30 -35.12 105.77
N SER A 14 4.23 -34.17 105.80
CA SER A 14 4.83 -33.70 107.06
C SER A 14 3.79 -32.99 107.93
N TRP A 15 3.92 -33.11 109.25
CA TRP A 15 3.05 -32.41 110.20
C TRP A 15 3.20 -30.89 110.10
N ILE A 16 2.05 -30.21 110.05
CA ILE A 16 1.95 -28.75 110.09
C ILE A 16 1.28 -28.35 111.41
N TYR A 17 1.84 -27.37 112.11
CA TYR A 17 1.22 -26.82 113.32
C TYR A 17 0.08 -25.87 112.93
N LEU A 18 -1.05 -26.02 113.63
CA LEU A 18 -2.21 -25.14 113.51
C LEU A 18 -2.02 -23.99 114.50
N ASN A 19 -2.62 -22.85 114.22
CA ASN A 19 -2.61 -21.70 115.12
C ASN A 19 -3.89 -21.69 115.96
N ALA A 20 -3.79 -21.26 117.23
CA ALA A 20 -4.94 -20.93 118.06
C ALA A 20 -5.71 -19.78 117.39
N SER A 21 -7.04 -19.84 117.42
CA SER A 21 -7.86 -18.87 116.68
C SER A 21 -7.91 -17.49 117.34
N ASP A 22 -7.68 -17.40 118.64
CA ASP A 22 -7.64 -16.16 119.44
C ASP A 22 -6.21 -15.64 119.69
N GLY A 23 -5.19 -16.47 119.45
CA GLY A 23 -3.80 -16.04 119.29
C GLY A 23 -2.78 -16.92 120.00
N ASP A 24 -3.12 -17.52 121.13
CA ASP A 24 -2.23 -18.35 121.96
C ASP A 24 -2.99 -19.56 122.51
N PHE A 25 -2.36 -20.74 122.59
CA PHE A 25 -2.97 -21.93 123.19
C PHE A 25 -2.86 -21.90 124.72
N ASP A 26 -3.72 -21.13 125.41
CA ASP A 26 -3.65 -20.91 126.86
C ASP A 26 -4.91 -21.31 127.65
N GLU A 27 -5.98 -21.72 126.97
CA GLU A 27 -7.20 -22.22 127.60
C GLU A 27 -7.29 -23.76 127.68
N ARG A 28 -8.29 -24.27 128.40
CA ARG A 28 -8.52 -25.73 128.54
C ARG A 28 -9.18 -26.37 127.31
N GLU A 29 -9.83 -25.57 126.48
CA GLU A 29 -10.48 -25.97 125.24
C GLU A 29 -10.26 -24.83 124.24
N GLU A 30 -9.81 -25.16 123.03
CA GLU A 30 -9.19 -24.22 122.10
C GLU A 30 -9.57 -24.57 120.66
N ASP A 31 -9.95 -23.56 119.87
CA ASP A 31 -10.23 -23.72 118.45
C ASP A 31 -8.96 -23.44 117.64
N ALA A 32 -8.53 -24.43 116.84
CA ALA A 32 -7.32 -24.32 116.02
C ALA A 32 -7.64 -24.26 114.52
N THR A 33 -7.01 -23.33 113.80
CA THR A 33 -7.13 -23.20 112.35
C THR A 33 -5.78 -23.20 111.65
N GLY A 34 -5.78 -23.59 110.37
CA GLY A 34 -4.57 -23.61 109.54
C GLY A 34 -4.86 -24.07 108.11
N VAL A 35 -3.90 -23.81 107.23
CA VAL A 35 -3.99 -24.15 105.80
C VAL A 35 -2.89 -25.14 105.45
N ILE A 36 -3.24 -26.18 104.68
CA ILE A 36 -2.29 -27.13 104.10
C ILE A 36 -2.32 -27.01 102.58
N SER A 37 -1.15 -26.88 101.95
CA SER A 37 -1.05 -26.89 100.48
C SER A 37 -1.17 -28.31 99.94
N VAL A 38 -1.87 -28.46 98.82
CA VAL A 38 -2.06 -29.73 98.10
C VAL A 38 -1.26 -29.79 96.79
N ASP A 39 -0.49 -28.75 96.49
CA ASP A 39 0.36 -28.70 95.31
C ASP A 39 1.47 -29.76 95.38
N GLY A 40 1.72 -30.43 94.25
CA GLY A 40 2.72 -31.49 94.15
C GLY A 40 2.26 -32.90 94.59
N LEU A 41 1.05 -33.06 95.13
CA LEU A 41 0.49 -34.38 95.47
C LEU A 41 -0.03 -35.14 94.25
N GLN A 42 0.18 -36.44 94.13
CA GLN A 42 -0.37 -37.23 93.01
C GLN A 42 -1.92 -37.26 93.06
N PRO A 43 -2.61 -37.32 91.89
CA PRO A 43 -4.06 -37.51 91.86
C PRO A 43 -4.48 -38.74 92.67
N GLY A 44 -5.52 -38.59 93.48
CA GLY A 44 -5.96 -39.64 94.41
C GLY A 44 -6.80 -39.11 95.55
N THR A 45 -7.14 -40.01 96.46
CA THR A 45 -8.03 -39.74 97.60
C THR A 45 -7.22 -39.62 98.89
N TYR A 46 -7.33 -38.50 99.61
CA TYR A 46 -6.55 -38.22 100.82
C TYR A 46 -7.44 -38.04 102.04
N THR A 47 -6.95 -38.43 103.22
CA THR A 47 -7.61 -38.20 104.52
C THR A 47 -6.86 -37.18 105.36
N VAL A 48 -7.58 -36.28 106.03
CA VAL A 48 -7.00 -35.28 106.94
C VAL A 48 -6.86 -35.88 108.35
N VAL A 49 -5.63 -35.92 108.85
CA VAL A 49 -5.30 -36.44 110.19
C VAL A 49 -4.88 -35.28 111.09
N VAL A 50 -5.56 -35.11 112.23
CA VAL A 50 -5.33 -34.04 113.22
C VAL A 50 -4.91 -34.65 114.54
N GLN A 51 -3.94 -34.02 115.21
CA GLN A 51 -3.44 -34.44 116.52
C GLN A 51 -3.16 -33.22 117.42
N ALA A 52 -3.60 -33.30 118.68
CA ALA A 52 -3.37 -32.29 119.72
C ALA A 52 -2.24 -32.72 120.68
N ILE A 53 -1.55 -31.74 121.27
CA ILE A 53 -0.47 -31.94 122.25
C ILE A 53 -0.76 -30.99 123.41
N ASP A 54 -0.82 -31.50 124.65
CA ASP A 54 -1.08 -30.67 125.83
C ASP A 54 0.18 -29.88 126.29
N SER A 55 0.00 -28.96 127.24
CA SER A 55 1.10 -28.13 127.78
C SER A 55 2.12 -28.92 128.62
N GLY A 56 1.78 -30.15 129.03
CA GLY A 56 2.71 -31.10 129.64
C GLY A 56 3.52 -31.90 128.61
N GLY A 57 3.27 -31.69 127.32
CA GLY A 57 3.89 -32.41 126.21
C GLY A 57 3.27 -33.77 125.89
N ASN A 58 2.15 -34.13 126.50
CA ASN A 58 1.46 -35.39 126.20
C ASN A 58 0.71 -35.26 124.88
N VAL A 59 0.84 -36.27 124.03
CA VAL A 59 0.24 -36.29 122.69
C VAL A 59 -1.08 -37.05 122.71
N GLY A 60 -2.15 -36.41 122.23
CA GLY A 60 -3.48 -37.01 122.10
C GLY A 60 -3.58 -38.04 120.96
N ALA A 61 -4.68 -38.78 120.94
CA ALA A 61 -4.98 -39.71 119.85
C ALA A 61 -5.21 -38.97 118.52
N ASN A 62 -4.84 -39.61 117.40
CA ASN A 62 -5.12 -39.06 116.08
C ASN A 62 -6.63 -39.08 115.80
N TYR A 63 -7.16 -37.95 115.35
CA TYR A 63 -8.52 -37.83 114.83
C TYR A 63 -8.47 -37.68 113.31
N THR A 64 -9.32 -38.42 112.58
CA THR A 64 -9.36 -38.39 111.11
C THR A 64 -10.71 -37.83 110.69
N ALA A 65 -10.74 -36.70 109.98
CA ALA A 65 -11.95 -35.88 109.90
C ALA A 65 -12.57 -35.75 108.51
N LEU A 66 -11.84 -35.96 107.39
CA LEU A 66 -12.38 -35.71 106.05
C LEU A 66 -11.62 -36.42 104.92
N THR A 67 -12.29 -36.70 103.80
CA THR A 67 -11.73 -37.30 102.57
C THR A 67 -11.77 -36.30 101.40
N LEU A 68 -10.66 -36.13 100.67
CA LEU A 68 -10.50 -35.18 99.55
C LEU A 68 -10.11 -35.92 98.24
N ILE A 69 -10.59 -35.48 97.05
CA ILE A 69 -10.31 -36.10 95.72
C ILE A 69 -9.67 -35.07 94.76
N ARG A 70 -8.63 -35.48 94.02
CA ARG A 70 -7.99 -34.70 92.93
C ARG A 70 -8.20 -35.39 91.55
N LEU A 71 -8.75 -34.67 90.55
CA LEU A 71 -9.07 -35.16 89.18
C LEU A 71 -7.88 -35.06 88.19
N THR A 72 -7.93 -35.85 87.11
CA THR A 72 -6.84 -36.08 86.12
C THR A 72 -6.79 -35.13 84.92
N ASP A 73 -7.91 -34.57 84.46
CA ASP A 73 -7.93 -33.65 83.31
C ASP A 73 -8.93 -32.50 83.56
N ILE A 74 -8.49 -31.28 83.22
CA ILE A 74 -9.19 -30.01 83.44
C ILE A 74 -9.08 -29.06 82.24
N LEU A 75 -8.46 -29.49 81.14
CA LEU A 75 -8.21 -28.66 79.95
C LEU A 75 -9.15 -29.07 78.82
N GLY A 76 -9.65 -28.10 78.06
CA GLY A 76 -10.56 -28.36 76.94
C GLY A 76 -9.86 -28.67 75.62
N PRO A 77 -10.55 -29.35 74.69
CA PRO A 77 -10.03 -29.69 73.37
C PRO A 77 -9.73 -28.46 72.50
N GLU A 78 -9.11 -28.66 71.35
CA GLU A 78 -8.82 -27.63 70.34
C GLU A 78 -9.47 -27.94 68.99
N VAL A 79 -10.00 -26.92 68.32
CA VAL A 79 -10.39 -27.00 66.89
C VAL A 79 -9.17 -26.69 66.01
N VAL A 80 -8.42 -27.73 65.63
CA VAL A 80 -7.14 -27.68 64.91
C VAL A 80 -7.27 -27.13 63.49
N SER A 81 -8.38 -27.39 62.79
CA SER A 81 -8.66 -26.82 61.47
C SER A 81 -10.16 -26.66 61.23
N LEU A 82 -10.53 -25.71 60.36
CA LEU A 82 -11.90 -25.44 59.93
C LEU A 82 -11.89 -25.04 58.46
N SER A 83 -12.70 -25.72 57.63
CA SER A 83 -12.91 -25.39 56.22
C SER A 83 -14.40 -25.43 55.87
N THR A 84 -14.76 -24.66 54.84
CA THR A 84 -16.13 -24.53 54.34
C THR A 84 -16.15 -24.56 52.82
N GLU A 85 -17.15 -25.23 52.25
CA GLU A 85 -17.37 -25.29 50.81
C GLU A 85 -18.85 -25.06 50.47
N LEU A 86 -19.15 -24.03 49.69
CA LEU A 86 -20.52 -23.70 49.26
C LEU A 86 -20.88 -24.46 47.98
N ASN A 87 -21.86 -25.35 48.06
CA ASN A 87 -22.42 -26.02 46.89
C ASN A 87 -23.61 -25.21 46.32
N LYS A 88 -23.36 -24.48 45.24
CA LYS A 88 -24.36 -23.61 44.61
C LYS A 88 -25.52 -24.34 43.94
N THR A 89 -25.30 -25.56 43.47
CA THR A 89 -26.32 -26.32 42.72
C THR A 89 -27.44 -26.83 43.63
N VAL A 90 -27.08 -27.38 44.79
CA VAL A 90 -28.06 -27.86 45.78
C VAL A 90 -28.28 -26.87 46.94
N LYS A 91 -27.58 -25.73 46.92
CA LYS A 91 -27.66 -24.65 47.91
C LYS A 91 -27.38 -25.11 49.34
N THR A 92 -26.28 -25.84 49.52
CA THR A 92 -25.83 -26.33 50.83
C THR A 92 -24.40 -25.86 51.13
N LEU A 93 -24.08 -25.67 52.40
CA LEU A 93 -22.75 -25.36 52.89
C LEU A 93 -22.17 -26.57 53.62
N ASN A 94 -21.09 -27.13 53.08
CA ASN A 94 -20.35 -28.20 53.73
C ASN A 94 -19.34 -27.59 54.70
N VAL A 95 -19.35 -28.02 55.95
CA VAL A 95 -18.41 -27.59 56.99
C VAL A 95 -17.62 -28.80 57.46
N THR A 96 -16.30 -28.69 57.51
CA THR A 96 -15.42 -29.75 58.00
C THR A 96 -14.42 -29.17 58.99
N ALA A 97 -14.17 -29.88 60.09
CA ALA A 97 -13.23 -29.45 61.12
C ALA A 97 -12.47 -30.63 61.72
N LEU A 98 -11.21 -30.40 62.09
CA LEU A 98 -10.41 -31.34 62.89
C LEU A 98 -10.39 -30.86 64.33
N VAL A 99 -10.75 -31.72 65.28
CA VAL A 99 -10.78 -31.42 66.71
C VAL A 99 -9.83 -32.37 67.43
N SER A 100 -9.02 -31.88 68.38
CA SER A 100 -8.06 -32.70 69.11
C SER A 100 -7.88 -32.25 70.57
N ASP A 101 -7.80 -33.22 71.48
CA ASP A 101 -7.41 -33.07 72.88
C ASP A 101 -6.09 -33.79 73.22
N GLU A 102 -5.46 -34.42 72.23
CA GLU A 102 -4.30 -35.31 72.40
C GLU A 102 -3.15 -34.65 73.17
N ASP A 103 -2.91 -33.36 72.92
CA ASP A 103 -1.83 -32.58 73.55
C ASP A 103 -2.31 -31.66 74.71
N ARG A 104 -3.60 -31.71 75.08
CA ARG A 104 -4.20 -30.79 76.08
C ARG A 104 -4.72 -31.50 77.33
N GLY A 105 -5.27 -32.69 77.20
CA GLY A 105 -5.79 -33.49 78.33
C GLY A 105 -5.75 -35.00 78.05
N GLY A 106 -5.78 -35.38 76.78
CA GLY A 106 -5.80 -36.76 76.30
C GLY A 106 -7.16 -37.43 76.42
N SER A 107 -8.22 -36.66 76.66
CA SER A 107 -9.59 -37.13 76.77
C SER A 107 -10.22 -37.32 75.39
N ASN A 108 -11.09 -38.33 75.24
CA ASN A 108 -11.81 -38.51 73.98
C ASN A 108 -12.76 -37.35 73.70
N ILE A 109 -12.87 -36.91 72.45
CA ILE A 109 -13.89 -35.95 72.04
C ILE A 109 -15.26 -36.63 72.17
N THR A 110 -16.27 -35.94 72.69
CA THR A 110 -17.64 -36.48 72.82
C THR A 110 -18.64 -35.83 71.89
N ILE A 111 -18.42 -34.57 71.53
CA ILE A 111 -19.27 -33.83 70.60
C ILE A 111 -18.50 -32.67 69.98
N ALA A 112 -18.72 -32.45 68.68
CA ALA A 112 -18.41 -31.20 68.01
C ALA A 112 -19.69 -30.58 67.46
N GLN A 113 -19.82 -29.26 67.57
CA GLN A 113 -20.98 -28.50 67.13
C GLN A 113 -20.55 -27.32 66.27
N CYS A 114 -21.39 -26.98 65.30
CA CYS A 114 -21.20 -25.87 64.38
C CYS A 114 -22.42 -24.95 64.42
N ARG A 115 -22.24 -23.64 64.30
CA ARG A 115 -23.33 -22.70 63.99
C ARG A 115 -22.93 -21.73 62.89
N LEU A 116 -23.91 -21.30 62.11
CA LEU A 116 -23.77 -20.31 61.04
C LEU A 116 -24.56 -19.07 61.43
N TYR A 117 -23.94 -17.89 61.43
CA TYR A 117 -24.62 -16.66 61.79
C TYR A 117 -24.08 -15.43 61.08
N ASN A 118 -24.91 -14.39 61.01
CA ASN A 118 -24.54 -13.02 60.67
C ASN A 118 -25.27 -12.07 61.63
N SER A 119 -25.29 -10.76 61.34
CA SER A 119 -25.98 -9.77 62.18
C SER A 119 -27.51 -9.94 62.30
N THR A 120 -28.14 -10.69 61.38
CA THR A 120 -29.62 -10.81 61.28
C THR A 120 -30.13 -12.24 61.38
N PHE A 121 -29.26 -13.24 61.29
CA PHE A 121 -29.58 -14.65 61.26
C PHE A 121 -28.58 -15.45 62.09
N THR A 122 -29.03 -16.47 62.82
CA THR A 122 -28.17 -17.45 63.47
C THR A 122 -28.87 -18.80 63.42
N THR A 123 -28.13 -19.85 63.05
CA THR A 123 -28.58 -21.21 63.37
C THR A 123 -28.41 -21.44 64.87
N GLY A 124 -29.16 -22.41 65.41
CA GLY A 124 -28.73 -23.06 66.66
C GLY A 124 -27.40 -23.79 66.46
N TRP A 125 -26.82 -24.29 67.55
CA TRP A 125 -25.70 -25.22 67.48
C TRP A 125 -26.18 -26.53 66.84
N LEU A 126 -25.58 -26.87 65.70
CA LEU A 126 -25.82 -28.08 64.93
C LEU A 126 -24.74 -29.10 65.28
N ASN A 127 -25.15 -30.33 65.60
CA ASN A 127 -24.19 -31.39 65.86
C ASN A 127 -23.46 -31.75 64.55
N MET A 128 -22.14 -31.87 64.63
CA MET A 128 -21.32 -32.41 63.56
C MET A 128 -21.18 -33.93 63.73
N THR A 129 -20.95 -34.62 62.62
CA THR A 129 -20.77 -36.08 62.58
C THR A 129 -19.29 -36.39 62.45
N ALA A 130 -18.76 -37.28 63.29
CA ALA A 130 -17.42 -37.83 63.12
C ALA A 130 -17.34 -38.62 61.80
N LEU A 131 -16.27 -38.41 61.03
CA LEU A 131 -16.14 -38.94 59.67
C LEU A 131 -16.09 -40.47 59.64
N ASP A 132 -15.52 -41.09 60.66
CA ASP A 132 -15.50 -42.55 60.85
C ASP A 132 -16.78 -43.10 61.51
N GLY A 133 -17.69 -42.21 61.91
CA GLY A 133 -19.02 -42.51 62.44
C GLY A 133 -19.12 -42.63 63.96
N SER A 134 -18.06 -42.42 64.73
CA SER A 134 -18.10 -42.47 66.21
C SER A 134 -17.19 -41.43 66.85
N TYR A 135 -17.54 -40.96 68.05
CA TYR A 135 -16.70 -40.07 68.86
C TYR A 135 -15.94 -40.92 69.89
N ASP A 136 -14.87 -41.59 69.47
CA ASP A 136 -14.15 -42.60 70.26
C ASP A 136 -12.63 -42.37 70.36
N SER A 137 -12.14 -41.24 69.83
CA SER A 137 -10.74 -40.83 69.82
C SER A 137 -10.52 -39.48 70.51
N SER A 138 -9.29 -39.23 70.97
CA SER A 138 -8.84 -37.90 71.43
C SER A 138 -8.63 -36.92 70.26
N THR A 139 -8.66 -37.39 69.02
CA THR A 139 -8.59 -36.57 67.80
C THR A 139 -9.65 -37.06 66.81
N GLU A 140 -10.53 -36.16 66.36
CA GLU A 140 -11.70 -36.45 65.52
C GLU A 140 -11.81 -35.51 64.32
N LEU A 141 -12.05 -36.07 63.13
CA LEU A 141 -12.39 -35.29 61.94
C LEU A 141 -13.91 -35.27 61.77
N VAL A 142 -14.52 -34.09 61.84
CA VAL A 142 -15.98 -33.94 61.90
C VAL A 142 -16.51 -33.14 60.71
N TYR A 143 -17.74 -33.41 60.29
CA TYR A 143 -18.40 -32.67 59.22
C TYR A 143 -19.89 -32.42 59.48
N THR A 144 -20.45 -31.39 58.84
CA THR A 144 -21.90 -31.17 58.77
C THR A 144 -22.27 -30.48 57.45
N VAL A 145 -23.53 -30.57 57.06
CA VAL A 145 -24.07 -29.91 55.87
C VAL A 145 -25.22 -29.02 56.30
N ILE A 146 -25.12 -27.73 55.99
CA ILE A 146 -26.12 -26.72 56.34
C ILE A 146 -26.89 -26.35 55.07
N ASP A 147 -28.22 -26.47 55.10
CA ASP A 147 -29.07 -25.93 54.03
C ASP A 147 -29.07 -24.40 54.12
N VAL A 148 -28.66 -23.75 53.03
CA VAL A 148 -28.55 -22.30 52.93
C VAL A 148 -29.47 -21.73 51.85
N SER A 149 -30.38 -22.54 51.31
CA SER A 149 -31.25 -22.18 50.18
C SER A 149 -32.19 -21.00 50.43
N ALA A 150 -32.56 -20.78 51.69
CA ALA A 150 -33.47 -19.71 52.12
C ALA A 150 -32.74 -18.51 52.75
N LEU A 151 -31.41 -18.51 52.78
CA LEU A 151 -30.64 -17.41 53.36
C LEU A 151 -30.54 -16.25 52.37
N SER A 152 -30.69 -15.03 52.89
CA SER A 152 -30.42 -13.83 52.11
C SER A 152 -28.94 -13.74 51.77
N PRO A 153 -28.59 -13.20 50.59
CA PRO A 153 -27.20 -12.99 50.24
C PRO A 153 -26.42 -12.18 51.28
N GLY A 154 -25.15 -12.52 51.51
CA GLY A 154 -24.28 -11.78 52.41
C GLY A 154 -23.15 -12.61 53.03
N VAL A 155 -22.38 -11.97 53.90
CA VAL A 155 -21.27 -12.60 54.64
C VAL A 155 -21.81 -13.24 55.91
N TYR A 156 -21.56 -14.54 56.06
CA TYR A 156 -21.89 -15.32 57.25
C TYR A 156 -20.61 -15.83 57.92
N THR A 157 -20.66 -16.03 59.22
CA THR A 157 -19.60 -16.61 60.04
C THR A 157 -20.01 -18.02 60.43
N VAL A 158 -19.18 -19.00 60.07
CA VAL A 158 -19.25 -20.37 60.58
C VAL A 158 -18.39 -20.45 61.82
N GLU A 159 -18.94 -20.98 62.90
CA GLU A 159 -18.26 -21.16 64.18
C GLU A 159 -18.38 -22.60 64.65
N VAL A 160 -17.25 -23.20 65.03
CA VAL A 160 -17.17 -24.58 65.51
C VAL A 160 -16.56 -24.63 66.91
N GLY A 161 -17.13 -25.45 67.78
CA GLY A 161 -16.62 -25.78 69.11
C GLY A 161 -16.83 -27.26 69.45
N ALA A 162 -16.11 -27.77 70.44
CA ALA A 162 -16.15 -29.18 70.83
C ALA A 162 -16.05 -29.38 72.35
N VAL A 163 -16.44 -30.56 72.81
CA VAL A 163 -16.39 -30.98 74.22
C VAL A 163 -15.73 -32.35 74.32
N ASP A 164 -14.88 -32.55 75.33
CA ASP A 164 -14.26 -33.84 75.63
C ASP A 164 -15.11 -34.73 76.53
N SER A 165 -14.60 -35.89 76.92
CA SER A 165 -15.27 -36.87 77.79
C SER A 165 -15.31 -36.48 79.26
N MET A 166 -14.50 -35.52 79.67
CA MET A 166 -14.49 -34.95 81.02
C MET A 166 -15.41 -33.73 81.15
N GLY A 167 -15.98 -33.27 80.03
CA GLY A 167 -16.90 -32.14 79.96
C GLY A 167 -16.21 -30.79 79.77
N ASN A 168 -14.91 -30.78 79.46
CA ASN A 168 -14.20 -29.54 79.16
C ASN A 168 -14.53 -29.08 77.73
N ILE A 169 -14.67 -27.77 77.54
CA ILE A 169 -15.14 -27.15 76.29
C ILE A 169 -13.98 -26.46 75.59
N SER A 170 -13.87 -26.60 74.26
CA SER A 170 -12.86 -25.93 73.46
C SER A 170 -13.10 -24.42 73.35
N GLU A 171 -12.05 -23.68 72.98
CA GLU A 171 -12.26 -22.37 72.35
C GLU A 171 -12.90 -22.55 70.97
N ASN A 172 -13.79 -21.64 70.59
CA ASN A 172 -14.47 -21.70 69.30
C ASN A 172 -13.57 -21.17 68.17
N ARG A 173 -13.64 -21.79 67.00
CA ARG A 173 -12.94 -21.33 65.79
C ARG A 173 -13.93 -20.86 64.73
N THR A 174 -13.63 -19.73 64.09
CA THR A 174 -14.52 -19.11 63.10
C THR A 174 -13.91 -18.99 61.71
N VAL A 175 -14.73 -19.09 60.65
CA VAL A 175 -14.39 -18.73 59.27
C VAL A 175 -15.55 -17.99 58.61
N GLN A 176 -15.25 -17.00 57.74
CA GLN A 176 -16.27 -16.27 57.00
C GLN A 176 -16.54 -16.92 55.64
N VAL A 177 -17.81 -16.94 55.23
CA VAL A 177 -18.27 -17.42 53.93
C VAL A 177 -19.26 -16.44 53.33
N VAL A 178 -19.15 -16.18 52.02
CA VAL A 178 -20.12 -15.39 51.26
C VAL A 178 -21.17 -16.34 50.71
N ILE A 179 -22.43 -16.11 51.05
CA ILE A 179 -23.57 -16.82 50.48
C ILE A 179 -24.21 -15.87 49.49
N ASP A 180 -24.16 -16.21 48.20
CA ASP A 180 -24.83 -15.47 47.15
C ASP A 180 -25.09 -16.38 45.94
N PHE A 181 -26.31 -16.32 45.42
CA PHE A 181 -26.80 -17.13 44.31
C PHE A 181 -27.41 -16.29 43.18
N GLU A 182 -27.45 -14.97 43.34
CA GLU A 182 -28.03 -14.06 42.36
C GLU A 182 -26.89 -13.47 41.51
N PRO A 183 -27.09 -13.34 40.18
CA PRO A 183 -26.06 -12.81 39.30
C PRO A 183 -26.16 -11.30 39.11
N PRO A 184 -25.05 -10.62 38.76
CA PRO A 184 -25.07 -9.18 38.50
C PRO A 184 -25.79 -8.81 37.20
N GLU A 185 -26.29 -7.58 37.11
CA GLU A 185 -27.01 -7.05 35.96
C GLU A 185 -26.18 -6.03 35.16
N ILE A 186 -26.19 -6.19 33.83
CA ILE A 186 -25.82 -5.13 32.88
C ILE A 186 -27.09 -4.34 32.55
N TYR A 187 -27.24 -3.14 33.11
CA TYR A 187 -28.50 -2.40 33.02
C TYR A 187 -28.43 -1.21 32.05
N ALA A 188 -27.23 -0.81 31.63
CA ALA A 188 -27.03 0.19 30.58
C ALA A 188 -25.78 -0.12 29.75
N LEU A 189 -25.93 -0.06 28.43
CA LEU A 189 -24.85 -0.09 27.46
C LEU A 189 -24.82 1.27 26.76
N SER A 190 -23.73 2.01 26.94
CA SER A 190 -23.48 3.27 26.24
C SER A 190 -22.60 2.98 25.03
N GLY A 191 -23.16 3.32 23.87
CA GLY A 191 -22.77 3.00 22.50
C GLY A 191 -21.38 2.42 22.23
N PRO A 192 -21.26 1.41 21.35
CA PRO A 192 -20.00 1.08 20.71
C PRO A 192 -19.59 2.21 19.75
N VAL A 193 -18.45 2.86 20.00
CA VAL A 193 -17.92 3.92 19.14
C VAL A 193 -16.75 3.37 18.32
N TYR A 194 -16.95 3.28 17.01
CA TYR A 194 -15.89 2.92 16.07
C TYR A 194 -14.94 4.10 15.87
N ASN A 195 -13.63 3.84 16.03
CA ASN A 195 -12.59 4.77 15.63
C ASN A 195 -11.86 4.23 14.39
N PRO A 196 -12.09 4.81 13.21
CA PRO A 196 -11.48 4.35 11.96
C PRO A 196 -9.96 4.51 11.93
N ALA A 197 -9.42 5.55 12.57
CA ALA A 197 -7.98 5.81 12.57
C ALA A 197 -7.18 4.75 13.36
N SER A 198 -7.72 4.28 14.49
CA SER A 198 -7.09 3.25 15.32
C SER A 198 -7.63 1.84 15.08
N LYS A 199 -8.67 1.69 14.25
CA LYS A 199 -9.41 0.43 14.04
C LYS A 199 -9.85 -0.24 15.35
N THR A 200 -10.43 0.56 16.24
CA THR A 200 -10.87 0.08 17.55
C THR A 200 -12.33 0.41 17.82
N LEU A 201 -13.03 -0.51 18.47
CA LEU A 201 -14.38 -0.31 18.99
C LEU A 201 -14.31 -0.02 20.49
N SER A 202 -14.75 1.17 20.91
CA SER A 202 -14.82 1.53 22.33
C SER A 202 -16.21 1.26 22.87
N ILE A 203 -16.30 0.53 23.98
CA ILE A 203 -17.58 0.11 24.59
C ILE A 203 -17.62 0.60 26.02
N GLU A 204 -18.76 1.10 26.47
CA GLU A 204 -18.98 1.49 27.86
C GLU A 204 -20.26 0.87 28.42
N ALA A 205 -20.18 0.27 29.60
CA ALA A 205 -21.33 -0.38 30.23
C ALA A 205 -21.40 -0.04 31.73
N ASN A 206 -22.61 -0.11 32.29
CA ASN A 206 -22.83 0.01 33.73
C ASN A 206 -23.29 -1.34 34.29
N VAL A 207 -22.56 -1.81 35.30
CA VAL A 207 -22.80 -3.11 35.97
C VAL A 207 -23.21 -2.86 37.42
N THR A 208 -24.23 -3.57 37.89
CA THR A 208 -24.72 -3.49 39.27
C THR A 208 -25.06 -4.85 39.84
N ASP A 209 -24.85 -5.02 41.14
CA ASP A 209 -25.34 -6.17 41.92
C ASP A 209 -26.32 -5.72 43.02
N ILE A 210 -26.66 -4.42 43.06
CA ILE A 210 -27.62 -3.87 44.00
C ILE A 210 -29.00 -4.44 43.67
N GLY A 211 -29.59 -5.15 44.65
CA GLY A 211 -30.89 -5.81 44.49
C GLY A 211 -30.83 -7.18 43.82
N HIS A 212 -29.62 -7.69 43.56
CA HIS A 212 -29.35 -8.94 42.84
C HIS A 212 -28.21 -9.75 43.48
N GLY A 213 -28.15 -9.84 44.81
CA GLY A 213 -27.07 -10.54 45.55
C GLY A 213 -26.25 -9.63 46.45
N GLY A 214 -25.99 -8.39 46.03
CA GLY A 214 -25.24 -7.41 46.82
C GLY A 214 -23.79 -7.79 47.09
N SER A 215 -23.24 -8.71 46.30
CA SER A 215 -21.83 -9.03 46.21
C SER A 215 -21.06 -7.93 45.47
N ASN A 216 -19.73 -7.97 45.56
CA ASN A 216 -18.89 -7.04 44.80
C ASN A 216 -18.80 -7.49 43.34
N ILE A 217 -18.88 -6.55 42.39
CA ILE A 217 -18.52 -6.86 41.00
C ILE A 217 -17.03 -7.17 40.92
N THR A 218 -16.70 -8.33 40.33
CA THR A 218 -15.32 -8.84 40.22
C THR A 218 -14.73 -8.58 38.84
N ILE A 219 -15.52 -8.78 37.79
CA ILE A 219 -15.06 -8.57 36.42
C ILE A 219 -16.25 -8.28 35.50
N ALA A 220 -16.03 -7.43 34.50
CA ALA A 220 -16.88 -7.29 33.34
C ALA A 220 -16.03 -7.53 32.08
N ARG A 221 -16.60 -8.16 31.07
CA ARG A 221 -15.90 -8.45 29.82
C ARG A 221 -16.83 -8.34 28.62
N CYS A 222 -16.24 -8.03 27.47
CA CYS A 222 -16.97 -7.88 26.21
C CYS A 222 -16.30 -8.68 25.10
N ARG A 223 -17.06 -9.05 24.07
CA ARG A 223 -16.54 -9.68 22.85
C ARG A 223 -17.40 -9.34 21.65
N LEU A 224 -16.83 -9.51 20.46
CA LEU A 224 -17.51 -9.27 19.18
C LEU A 224 -17.48 -10.56 18.35
N TYR A 225 -18.61 -10.97 17.79
CA TYR A 225 -18.70 -12.18 16.99
C TYR A 225 -19.79 -12.09 15.90
N ASN A 226 -19.68 -12.93 14.89
CA ASN A 226 -20.69 -13.20 13.86
C ASN A 226 -20.60 -14.69 13.46
N ASP A 227 -21.23 -15.08 12.35
CA ASP A 227 -21.24 -16.48 11.90
C ASP A 227 -19.84 -17.03 11.51
N THR A 228 -18.87 -16.16 11.22
CA THR A 228 -17.54 -16.53 10.69
C THR A 228 -16.38 -16.08 11.59
N TYR A 229 -16.63 -15.28 12.61
CA TYR A 229 -15.64 -14.69 13.50
C TYR A 229 -16.16 -14.67 14.95
N ASP A 230 -15.30 -15.04 15.91
CA ASP A 230 -15.59 -14.93 17.35
C ASP A 230 -14.30 -14.44 18.03
N SER A 231 -14.36 -13.25 18.63
CA SER A 231 -13.21 -12.69 19.33
C SER A 231 -13.03 -13.33 20.71
N ASP A 232 -11.79 -13.40 21.18
CA ASP A 232 -11.54 -13.64 22.61
C ASP A 232 -12.22 -12.56 23.47
N TRP A 233 -12.55 -12.92 24.71
CA TRP A 233 -13.13 -11.98 25.66
C TRP A 233 -12.11 -10.92 26.09
N VAL A 234 -12.50 -9.65 25.96
CA VAL A 234 -11.74 -8.49 26.43
C VAL A 234 -12.23 -8.07 27.81
N ILE A 235 -11.32 -8.08 28.79
CA ILE A 235 -11.60 -7.59 30.15
C ILE A 235 -11.78 -6.07 30.11
N MET A 236 -12.92 -5.60 30.61
CA MET A 236 -13.21 -4.17 30.72
C MET A 236 -12.55 -3.59 31.97
N THR A 237 -12.25 -2.29 31.95
CA THR A 237 -11.62 -1.57 33.06
C THR A 237 -12.65 -0.67 33.74
N ALA A 238 -12.63 -0.58 35.07
CA ALA A 238 -13.50 0.32 35.80
C ALA A 238 -13.07 1.79 35.59
N VAL A 239 -14.00 2.62 35.11
CA VAL A 239 -13.82 4.06 34.83
C VAL A 239 -14.20 4.92 36.04
N LYS A 240 -15.22 4.48 36.80
CA LYS A 240 -15.70 5.13 38.03
C LYS A 240 -16.16 4.06 39.01
N GLY A 241 -15.63 4.10 40.23
CA GLY A 241 -15.70 2.99 41.19
C GLY A 241 -14.47 2.09 41.09
N ALA A 242 -14.29 1.20 42.07
CA ALA A 242 -13.31 0.12 42.02
C ALA A 242 -14.06 -1.22 42.00
N TYR A 243 -13.48 -2.25 41.36
CA TYR A 243 -13.94 -3.64 41.49
C TYR A 243 -13.74 -4.11 42.93
N ASN A 244 -14.65 -3.71 43.83
CA ASN A 244 -14.75 -4.11 45.25
C ASN A 244 -15.90 -3.39 45.97
N THR A 245 -16.87 -2.87 45.22
CA THR A 245 -18.01 -2.15 45.80
C THR A 245 -19.30 -2.84 45.43
N THR A 246 -20.27 -2.82 46.35
CA THR A 246 -21.67 -3.16 46.09
C THR A 246 -22.40 -2.04 45.36
N SER A 247 -21.67 -1.04 44.82
CA SER A 247 -22.22 0.12 44.10
C SER A 247 -22.04 -0.06 42.60
N GLU A 248 -22.80 0.71 41.83
CA GLU A 248 -22.68 0.78 40.38
C GLU A 248 -21.23 0.95 39.92
N VAL A 249 -20.77 0.07 39.03
CA VAL A 249 -19.44 0.16 38.40
C VAL A 249 -19.61 0.50 36.93
N ARG A 250 -19.07 1.64 36.51
CA ARG A 250 -18.96 2.03 35.10
C ARG A 250 -17.69 1.42 34.53
N VAL A 251 -17.80 0.63 33.47
CA VAL A 251 -16.69 -0.11 32.87
C VAL A 251 -16.50 0.28 31.40
N ASN A 252 -15.25 0.35 30.93
CA ASN A 252 -14.92 0.56 29.52
C ASN A 252 -14.09 -0.57 28.94
N GLY A 253 -14.34 -0.90 27.68
CA GLY A 253 -13.61 -1.90 26.91
C GLY A 253 -13.18 -1.33 25.57
N THR A 254 -12.10 -1.86 25.01
CA THR A 254 -11.67 -1.53 23.65
C THR A 254 -11.35 -2.82 22.90
N ILE A 255 -12.06 -3.07 21.81
CA ILE A 255 -11.86 -4.23 20.92
C ILE A 255 -11.05 -3.77 19.70
N ASN A 256 -10.02 -4.53 19.35
CA ASN A 256 -9.24 -4.31 18.13
C ASN A 256 -9.95 -4.97 16.93
N LEU A 257 -10.19 -4.19 15.88
CA LEU A 257 -10.90 -4.62 14.66
C LEU A 257 -9.95 -4.94 13.49
N THR A 258 -8.63 -4.94 13.74
CA THR A 258 -7.64 -5.20 12.70
C THR A 258 -7.83 -6.59 12.09
N GLY A 259 -8.01 -6.64 10.77
CA GLY A 259 -8.19 -7.89 10.02
C GLY A 259 -9.63 -8.36 9.88
N LEU A 260 -10.59 -7.61 10.42
CA LEU A 260 -12.03 -7.84 10.19
C LEU A 260 -12.50 -7.21 8.88
N THR A 261 -13.60 -7.74 8.37
CA THR A 261 -14.33 -7.21 7.19
C THR A 261 -15.57 -6.45 7.64
N SER A 262 -16.03 -5.50 6.82
CA SER A 262 -17.31 -4.80 7.04
C SER A 262 -18.48 -5.80 7.08
N GLY A 263 -19.51 -5.49 7.87
CA GLY A 263 -20.71 -6.31 8.00
C GLY A 263 -21.35 -6.27 9.39
N LEU A 264 -22.31 -7.17 9.60
CA LEU A 264 -23.05 -7.26 10.85
C LEU A 264 -22.30 -8.12 11.88
N TYR A 265 -22.13 -7.56 13.08
CA TYR A 265 -21.55 -8.24 14.24
C TYR A 265 -22.47 -8.12 15.46
N ASN A 266 -22.38 -9.10 16.35
CA ASN A 266 -23.01 -9.10 17.66
C ASN A 266 -21.96 -8.71 18.70
N LEU A 267 -22.23 -7.66 19.46
CA LEU A 267 -21.47 -7.29 20.65
C LEU A 267 -22.11 -7.93 21.88
N GLU A 268 -21.34 -8.73 22.59
CA GLU A 268 -21.74 -9.33 23.86
C GLU A 268 -21.00 -8.67 25.02
N VAL A 269 -21.74 -8.35 26.09
CA VAL A 269 -21.19 -7.86 27.36
C VAL A 269 -21.76 -8.68 28.52
N GLU A 270 -20.90 -9.10 29.44
CA GLU A 270 -21.29 -9.83 30.65
C GLU A 270 -20.47 -9.42 31.88
N GLY A 271 -21.04 -9.64 33.07
CA GLY A 271 -20.44 -9.36 34.37
C GLY A 271 -20.40 -10.58 35.29
N TYR A 272 -19.48 -10.57 36.25
CA TYR A 272 -19.37 -11.56 37.33
C TYR A 272 -19.22 -10.86 38.68
N ASP A 273 -19.88 -11.39 39.69
CA ASP A 273 -19.73 -10.96 41.09
C ASP A 273 -18.60 -11.71 41.81
N SER A 274 -18.37 -11.38 43.09
CA SER A 274 -17.36 -12.00 43.96
C SER A 274 -17.72 -13.41 44.42
N ALA A 275 -18.98 -13.81 44.27
CA ALA A 275 -19.37 -15.19 44.45
C ALA A 275 -19.13 -16.00 43.17
N TRP A 276 -18.80 -15.39 42.03
CA TRP A 276 -18.72 -15.98 40.69
C TRP A 276 -20.08 -16.41 40.11
N ASN A 277 -21.16 -15.68 40.39
CA ASN A 277 -22.38 -15.81 39.58
C ASN A 277 -22.21 -15.01 38.27
N ARG A 278 -22.70 -15.58 37.16
CA ARG A 278 -22.60 -15.00 35.82
C ARG A 278 -23.85 -14.17 35.51
N GLY A 279 -23.64 -12.89 35.26
CA GLY A 279 -24.66 -11.90 34.90
C GLY A 279 -25.38 -12.16 33.59
N ASN A 280 -26.43 -11.37 33.35
CA ASN A 280 -27.13 -11.36 32.06
C ASN A 280 -26.19 -10.91 30.94
N ILE A 281 -26.38 -11.50 29.76
CA ILE A 281 -25.67 -11.14 28.53
C ILE A 281 -26.50 -10.09 27.81
N THR A 282 -25.92 -8.91 27.59
CA THR A 282 -26.51 -7.92 26.66
C THR A 282 -25.91 -8.15 25.29
N VAL A 283 -26.77 -8.31 24.28
CA VAL A 283 -26.37 -8.45 22.87
C VAL A 283 -26.86 -7.24 22.09
N GLU A 284 -25.95 -6.54 21.42
CA GLU A 284 -26.27 -5.45 20.49
C GLU A 284 -25.75 -5.79 19.09
N ASN A 285 -26.61 -5.60 18.08
CA ASN A 285 -26.25 -5.76 16.68
C ASN A 285 -25.58 -4.49 16.16
N ILE A 286 -24.35 -4.60 15.69
CA ILE A 286 -23.56 -3.48 15.18
C ILE A 286 -23.27 -3.72 13.70
N GLN A 287 -23.65 -2.76 12.85
CA GLN A 287 -23.14 -2.67 11.50
C GLN A 287 -21.79 -1.98 11.54
N LEU A 288 -20.73 -2.72 11.21
CA LEU A 288 -19.38 -2.17 11.11
C LEU A 288 -19.03 -1.94 9.66
N ASP A 289 -18.62 -0.72 9.37
CA ASP A 289 -17.98 -0.37 8.12
C ASP A 289 -16.52 0.03 8.38
N LEU A 290 -15.61 -0.79 7.84
CA LEU A 290 -14.17 -0.72 8.04
C LEU A 290 -13.41 -0.37 6.76
N GLU A 291 -14.15 -0.13 5.67
CA GLU A 291 -13.60 0.08 4.34
C GLU A 291 -13.84 1.54 3.93
N ALA A 292 -12.93 2.08 3.12
CA ALA A 292 -13.02 3.46 2.67
C ALA A 292 -13.79 3.54 1.35
N PRO A 293 -14.56 4.63 1.13
CA PRO A 293 -15.29 4.82 -0.12
C PRO A 293 -14.32 4.90 -1.30
N ALA A 294 -14.70 4.35 -2.44
CA ALA A 294 -13.93 4.43 -3.67
C ALA A 294 -14.27 5.72 -4.43
N ILE A 295 -13.25 6.36 -5.01
CA ILE A 295 -13.43 7.47 -5.96
C ILE A 295 -13.21 6.90 -7.36
N LEU A 296 -14.28 6.89 -8.16
CA LEU A 296 -14.37 6.32 -9.49
C LEU A 296 -14.65 7.44 -10.52
N ASN A 297 -14.35 7.19 -11.80
CA ASN A 297 -14.62 8.13 -12.90
C ASN A 297 -14.13 9.56 -12.61
N LEU A 298 -12.94 9.68 -12.01
CA LEU A 298 -12.33 10.97 -11.68
C LEU A 298 -11.85 11.66 -12.96
N GLU A 299 -12.50 12.76 -13.30
CA GLU A 299 -12.20 13.59 -14.46
C GLU A 299 -11.78 14.99 -14.00
N ALA A 300 -10.76 15.53 -14.67
CA ALA A 300 -10.22 16.87 -14.44
C ALA A 300 -10.07 17.56 -15.80
N LEU A 301 -10.97 18.50 -16.10
CA LEU A 301 -11.02 19.19 -17.39
C LEU A 301 -10.62 20.65 -17.17
N TYR A 302 -9.39 20.98 -17.58
CA TYR A 302 -8.89 22.35 -17.51
C TYR A 302 -9.23 23.12 -18.78
N ASN A 303 -9.96 24.21 -18.60
CA ASN A 303 -10.23 25.20 -19.61
C ASN A 303 -9.23 26.35 -19.45
N SER A 304 -8.13 26.29 -20.19
CA SER A 304 -7.11 27.35 -20.20
C SER A 304 -7.66 28.71 -20.64
N THR A 305 -8.69 28.73 -21.49
CA THR A 305 -9.38 29.97 -21.91
C THR A 305 -10.28 30.58 -20.84
N GLY A 306 -10.81 29.79 -19.90
CA GLY A 306 -11.67 30.26 -18.80
C GLY A 306 -10.92 30.43 -17.47
N LEU A 307 -9.66 29.96 -17.40
CA LEU A 307 -8.93 29.74 -16.13
C LEU A 307 -9.78 28.92 -15.16
N GLU A 308 -10.47 27.91 -15.70
CA GLU A 308 -11.41 27.08 -14.96
C GLU A 308 -11.00 25.61 -15.03
N LEU A 309 -10.90 24.95 -13.87
CA LEU A 309 -10.72 23.50 -13.79
C LEU A 309 -11.99 22.89 -13.23
N ASN A 310 -12.70 22.12 -14.05
CA ASN A 310 -13.84 21.33 -13.60
C ASN A 310 -13.38 19.94 -13.17
N VAL A 311 -13.61 19.60 -11.90
CA VAL A 311 -13.30 18.29 -11.31
C VAL A 311 -14.61 17.58 -10.99
N THR A 312 -14.79 16.38 -11.55
CA THR A 312 -15.96 15.54 -11.28
C THR A 312 -15.54 14.12 -10.93
N ALA A 313 -16.25 13.48 -10.01
CA ALA A 313 -16.01 12.08 -9.67
C ALA A 313 -17.28 11.41 -9.14
N LEU A 314 -17.31 10.08 -9.18
CA LEU A 314 -18.26 9.24 -8.50
C LEU A 314 -17.62 8.72 -7.20
N VAL A 315 -18.16 9.08 -6.05
CA VAL A 315 -17.77 8.49 -4.76
C VAL A 315 -18.74 7.36 -4.45
N SER A 316 -18.24 6.13 -4.26
CA SER A 316 -19.07 4.95 -4.04
C SER A 316 -18.52 4.09 -2.91
N ASP A 317 -19.36 3.85 -1.92
CA ASP A 317 -19.15 2.88 -0.85
C ASP A 317 -19.96 1.59 -1.05
N ILE A 318 -20.61 1.46 -2.22
CA ILE A 318 -21.36 0.26 -2.58
C ILE A 318 -20.39 -0.93 -2.68
N GLY A 319 -20.67 -1.95 -1.86
CA GLY A 319 -19.81 -3.14 -1.77
C GLY A 319 -18.53 -2.94 -0.97
N ARG A 320 -18.38 -1.81 -0.27
CA ARG A 320 -17.25 -1.43 0.59
C ARG A 320 -17.68 -0.97 1.98
N GLY A 321 -18.81 -1.46 2.48
CA GLY A 321 -19.38 -1.02 3.76
C GLY A 321 -20.83 -0.62 3.63
N GLY A 322 -21.12 0.20 2.61
CA GLY A 322 -22.44 0.70 2.29
C GLY A 322 -22.87 1.86 3.19
N SER A 323 -21.92 2.60 3.77
CA SER A 323 -22.18 3.80 4.55
C SER A 323 -22.45 4.99 3.63
N ASP A 324 -23.35 5.88 4.04
CA ASP A 324 -23.62 7.11 3.28
C ASP A 324 -22.36 7.97 3.21
N ILE A 325 -22.09 8.57 2.04
CA ILE A 325 -21.00 9.52 1.86
C ILE A 325 -21.29 10.76 2.68
N THR A 326 -20.27 11.37 3.30
CA THR A 326 -20.44 12.59 4.13
C THR A 326 -19.72 13.82 3.60
N GLY A 327 -18.77 13.65 2.67
CA GLY A 327 -18.10 14.76 2.03
C GLY A 327 -17.01 14.34 1.06
N ALA A 328 -16.64 15.25 0.16
CA ALA A 328 -15.48 15.10 -0.71
C ALA A 328 -14.72 16.42 -0.84
N TRP A 329 -13.41 16.34 -1.02
CA TRP A 329 -12.52 17.49 -1.18
C TRP A 329 -11.52 17.25 -2.30
N CYS A 330 -11.20 18.30 -3.05
CA CYS A 330 -10.19 18.24 -4.11
C CYS A 330 -9.14 19.34 -3.96
N ARG A 331 -7.95 19.11 -4.52
CA ARG A 331 -6.89 20.12 -4.69
C ARG A 331 -6.00 19.81 -5.89
N VAL A 332 -5.25 20.80 -6.34
CA VAL A 332 -4.33 20.73 -7.47
C VAL A 332 -2.89 20.76 -6.96
N LEU A 333 -2.06 19.88 -7.51
CA LEU A 333 -0.62 19.80 -7.27
C LEU A 333 0.15 20.08 -8.57
N ASP A 334 1.31 20.72 -8.45
CA ASP A 334 2.26 20.85 -9.55
C ASP A 334 2.99 19.51 -9.83
N SER A 335 3.87 19.51 -10.84
CA SER A 335 4.66 18.32 -11.24
C SER A 335 5.65 17.83 -10.17
N TRP A 336 5.89 18.60 -9.11
CA TRP A 336 6.72 18.23 -7.96
C TRP A 336 5.90 17.74 -6.76
N GLY A 337 4.57 17.70 -6.89
CA GLY A 337 3.65 17.34 -5.81
C GLY A 337 3.38 18.47 -4.82
N THR A 338 3.76 19.71 -5.16
CA THR A 338 3.51 20.90 -4.34
C THR A 338 2.08 21.37 -4.55
N PRO A 339 1.29 21.64 -3.48
CA PRO A 339 -0.05 22.19 -3.64
C PRO A 339 -0.03 23.57 -4.31
N VAL A 340 -0.77 23.70 -5.40
CA VAL A 340 -1.04 24.96 -6.10
C VAL A 340 -2.35 25.59 -5.61
N THR A 341 -3.25 24.76 -5.07
CA THR A 341 -4.49 25.17 -4.41
C THR A 341 -4.62 24.56 -3.03
N ASP A 342 -5.41 25.21 -2.17
CA ASP A 342 -5.87 24.63 -0.91
C ASP A 342 -6.89 23.50 -1.16
N TRP A 343 -7.22 22.73 -0.11
CA TRP A 343 -8.31 21.77 -0.17
C TRP A 343 -9.65 22.49 -0.31
N MET A 344 -10.38 22.18 -1.37
CA MET A 344 -11.70 22.73 -1.65
C MET A 344 -12.76 21.64 -1.47
N GLU A 345 -13.85 21.99 -0.79
CA GLU A 345 -14.99 21.10 -0.60
C GLU A 345 -15.79 20.99 -1.90
N MET A 346 -16.01 19.76 -2.35
CA MET A 346 -16.82 19.45 -3.51
C MET A 346 -18.31 19.43 -3.13
N SER A 347 -19.18 19.66 -4.10
CA SER A 347 -20.63 19.58 -3.91
C SER A 347 -21.18 18.28 -4.50
N ALA A 348 -22.10 17.62 -3.81
CA ALA A 348 -22.91 16.55 -4.40
C ALA A 348 -23.81 17.13 -5.50
N LYS A 349 -23.88 16.48 -6.67
CA LYS A 349 -24.59 17.01 -7.85
C LYS A 349 -26.10 17.09 -7.67
N ASP A 350 -26.69 16.27 -6.81
CA ASP A 350 -28.11 16.31 -6.44
C ASP A 350 -28.40 17.25 -5.26
N GLY A 351 -27.36 17.76 -4.60
CA GLY A 351 -27.41 18.78 -3.56
C GLY A 351 -27.31 18.26 -2.12
N SER A 352 -27.18 16.95 -1.89
CA SER A 352 -27.02 16.38 -0.55
C SER A 352 -26.06 15.19 -0.54
N TYR A 353 -25.46 14.94 0.62
CA TYR A 353 -24.66 13.74 0.90
C TYR A 353 -25.54 12.80 1.72
N ASP A 354 -26.39 12.00 1.07
CA ASP A 354 -27.43 11.18 1.71
C ASP A 354 -27.59 9.77 1.12
N SER A 355 -26.62 9.34 0.32
CA SER A 355 -26.54 8.00 -0.28
C SER A 355 -25.13 7.38 -0.11
N PRO A 356 -25.01 6.04 -0.14
CA PRO A 356 -23.71 5.34 -0.19
C PRO A 356 -22.99 5.50 -1.53
N GLU A 357 -23.60 6.17 -2.50
CA GLU A 357 -23.00 6.50 -3.79
C GLU A 357 -23.45 7.89 -4.23
N GLU A 358 -22.48 8.77 -4.50
CA GLU A 358 -22.69 10.20 -4.77
C GLU A 358 -21.81 10.70 -5.92
N TRP A 359 -22.41 11.47 -6.85
CA TRP A 359 -21.62 12.23 -7.83
C TRP A 359 -21.22 13.57 -7.25
N VAL A 360 -19.93 13.88 -7.25
CA VAL A 360 -19.37 15.13 -6.70
C VAL A 360 -18.74 15.98 -7.79
N GLU A 361 -18.83 17.30 -7.63
CA GLU A 361 -18.20 18.27 -8.53
C GLU A 361 -17.60 19.48 -7.81
N TYR A 362 -16.55 20.05 -8.38
CA TYR A 362 -16.00 21.34 -7.99
C TYR A 362 -15.37 22.04 -9.19
N ILE A 363 -15.59 23.36 -9.29
CA ILE A 363 -14.99 24.21 -10.32
C ILE A 363 -14.01 25.17 -9.64
N PHE A 364 -12.72 25.02 -9.93
CA PHE A 364 -11.74 26.05 -9.58
C PHE A 364 -11.88 27.17 -10.61
N SER A 365 -12.17 28.40 -10.16
CA SER A 365 -12.23 29.59 -11.02
C SER A 365 -11.00 30.47 -10.81
N ASN A 366 -10.59 31.20 -11.87
CA ASN A 366 -9.39 32.05 -11.88
C ASN A 366 -8.10 31.28 -11.55
N LEU A 367 -8.02 30.02 -11.96
CA LEU A 367 -6.87 29.15 -11.76
C LEU A 367 -5.88 29.37 -12.91
N ASP A 368 -5.00 30.36 -12.76
CA ASP A 368 -3.94 30.68 -13.73
C ASP A 368 -2.72 29.78 -13.52
N LEU A 369 -2.59 28.76 -14.36
CA LEU A 369 -1.52 27.77 -14.30
C LEU A 369 -0.51 27.99 -15.40
N TYR A 370 0.77 27.92 -15.05
CA TYR A 370 1.84 27.82 -16.05
C TYR A 370 1.69 26.56 -16.89
N PRO A 371 2.09 26.57 -18.18
CA PRO A 371 2.01 25.39 -19.02
C PRO A 371 2.75 24.20 -18.40
N GLY A 372 2.08 23.04 -18.34
CA GLY A 372 2.64 21.86 -17.70
C GLY A 372 1.60 20.85 -17.22
N VAL A 373 2.09 19.70 -16.75
CA VAL A 373 1.24 18.64 -16.19
C VAL A 373 0.99 18.91 -14.71
N TYR A 374 -0.28 18.90 -14.32
CA TYR A 374 -0.74 19.04 -12.95
C TYR A 374 -1.52 17.80 -12.53
N THR A 375 -1.63 17.59 -11.23
CA THR A 375 -2.37 16.49 -10.64
C THR A 375 -3.51 17.00 -9.78
N VAL A 376 -4.72 16.52 -10.02
CA VAL A 376 -5.84 16.67 -9.10
C VAL A 376 -5.86 15.48 -8.15
N VAL A 377 -5.95 15.77 -6.86
CA VAL A 377 -6.18 14.76 -5.81
C VAL A 377 -7.57 14.99 -5.24
N VAL A 378 -8.35 13.92 -5.12
CA VAL A 378 -9.65 13.91 -4.46
C VAL A 378 -9.60 12.99 -3.25
N ASN A 379 -10.14 13.47 -2.13
CA ASN A 379 -10.42 12.70 -0.93
C ASN A 379 -11.93 12.65 -0.70
N ALA A 380 -12.44 11.55 -0.16
CA ALA A 380 -13.84 11.44 0.24
C ALA A 380 -13.97 10.71 1.58
N ALA A 381 -15.01 11.05 2.34
CA ALA A 381 -15.33 10.43 3.62
C ALA A 381 -16.75 9.85 3.61
N ASP A 382 -16.94 8.77 4.35
CA ASP A 382 -18.25 8.17 4.62
C ASP A 382 -18.76 8.53 6.03
N SER A 383 -19.94 8.03 6.39
CA SER A 383 -20.57 8.24 7.69
C SER A 383 -20.01 7.35 8.81
N ALA A 384 -19.25 6.31 8.46
CA ALA A 384 -18.44 5.53 9.40
C ALA A 384 -17.09 6.21 9.74
N GLY A 385 -16.74 7.28 9.01
CA GLY A 385 -15.54 8.09 9.18
C GLY A 385 -14.30 7.55 8.47
N ASN A 386 -14.44 6.60 7.54
CA ASN A 386 -13.31 6.13 6.73
C ASN A 386 -13.02 7.15 5.61
N MET A 387 -11.76 7.23 5.17
CA MET A 387 -11.33 8.19 4.13
C MET A 387 -10.71 7.48 2.92
N GLY A 388 -11.29 7.70 1.75
CA GLY A 388 -10.77 7.26 0.45
C GLY A 388 -10.03 8.36 -0.28
N ASN A 389 -9.11 7.99 -1.18
CA ASN A 389 -8.45 8.93 -2.08
C ASN A 389 -8.29 8.37 -3.51
N ASN A 390 -8.20 9.27 -4.48
CA ASN A 390 -7.79 8.97 -5.86
C ASN A 390 -7.21 10.24 -6.51
N MET A 391 -6.46 10.07 -7.61
CA MET A 391 -5.80 11.17 -8.30
C MET A 391 -5.83 10.98 -9.82
N THR A 392 -5.87 12.08 -10.57
CA THR A 392 -5.74 12.10 -12.02
C THR A 392 -4.89 13.29 -12.46
N SER A 393 -4.28 13.23 -13.64
CA SER A 393 -3.45 14.32 -14.17
C SER A 393 -4.12 15.02 -15.34
N PHE A 394 -3.87 16.32 -15.48
CA PHE A 394 -4.32 17.14 -16.60
C PHE A 394 -3.17 18.04 -17.09
N LEU A 395 -3.26 18.49 -18.34
CA LEU A 395 -2.31 19.41 -18.94
C LEU A 395 -2.89 20.83 -18.91
N ALA A 396 -2.15 21.78 -18.34
CA ALA A 396 -2.39 23.19 -18.59
C ALA A 396 -1.63 23.58 -19.87
N GLU A 397 -2.35 23.86 -20.95
CA GLU A 397 -1.76 24.19 -22.25
C GLU A 397 -1.57 25.71 -22.38
N GLY A 398 -0.39 26.14 -22.83
CA GLY A 398 -0.07 27.54 -23.12
C GLY A 398 -0.57 28.00 -24.49
N TRP A 399 -0.35 29.27 -24.84
CA TRP A 399 -0.81 29.85 -26.11
C TRP A 399 0.18 30.87 -26.70
N LEU A 400 0.54 30.71 -27.99
CA LEU A 400 1.42 31.65 -28.67
C LEU A 400 0.83 33.07 -28.73
N THR A 401 1.54 34.04 -28.17
CA THR A 401 1.12 35.45 -28.15
C THR A 401 0.89 35.99 -29.56
N GLY A 402 -0.26 36.62 -29.79
CA GLY A 402 -0.63 37.25 -31.07
C GLY A 402 -1.27 36.31 -32.10
N TRP A 403 -1.41 35.02 -31.78
CA TRP A 403 -2.07 34.03 -32.64
C TRP A 403 -3.54 33.89 -32.31
N GLN A 404 -4.41 33.91 -33.31
CA GLN A 404 -5.86 33.92 -33.09
C GLN A 404 -6.48 32.52 -33.06
N TYR A 405 -5.86 31.55 -33.72
CA TYR A 405 -6.42 30.21 -33.85
C TYR A 405 -5.34 29.15 -33.72
N ARG A 406 -5.75 27.96 -33.23
CA ARG A 406 -4.93 26.75 -33.30
C ARG A 406 -5.77 25.49 -33.46
N LYS A 407 -5.13 24.41 -33.88
CA LYS A 407 -5.66 23.04 -33.86
C LYS A 407 -4.59 22.09 -33.34
N SER A 408 -4.96 21.11 -32.52
CA SER A 408 -4.06 20.02 -32.15
C SER A 408 -4.01 18.94 -33.24
N HIS A 409 -2.86 18.28 -33.37
CA HIS A 409 -2.68 17.10 -34.20
C HIS A 409 -2.02 15.99 -33.39
N THR A 410 -2.63 14.81 -33.43
CA THR A 410 -2.07 13.61 -32.79
C THR A 410 -1.19 12.86 -33.77
N ILE A 411 0.04 12.54 -33.37
CA ILE A 411 0.97 11.69 -34.12
C ILE A 411 1.10 10.36 -33.38
N ILE A 412 0.76 9.27 -34.06
CA ILE A 412 0.81 7.93 -33.50
C ILE A 412 2.23 7.37 -33.66
N GLY A 413 2.79 6.86 -32.57
CA GLY A 413 4.11 6.24 -32.55
C GLY A 413 4.27 5.06 -33.52
N SER A 414 5.51 4.77 -33.90
CA SER A 414 5.85 3.59 -34.73
C SER A 414 5.91 2.32 -33.89
N THR A 415 5.53 1.18 -34.47
CA THR A 415 5.74 -0.15 -33.86
C THR A 415 7.19 -0.61 -33.90
N ALA A 416 8.05 0.05 -34.69
CA ALA A 416 9.48 -0.22 -34.75
C ALA A 416 10.27 0.48 -33.62
N GLY A 417 9.64 1.39 -32.86
CA GLY A 417 10.22 2.03 -31.68
C GLY A 417 9.98 3.54 -31.63
N ALA A 418 10.45 4.16 -30.55
CA ALA A 418 10.43 5.61 -30.38
C ALA A 418 11.48 6.27 -31.29
N VAL A 419 11.16 7.47 -31.78
CA VAL A 419 12.05 8.25 -32.65
C VAL A 419 12.20 9.68 -32.13
N THR A 420 13.32 10.31 -32.46
CA THR A 420 13.63 11.70 -32.10
C THR A 420 13.94 12.51 -33.35
N ASP A 421 13.75 13.83 -33.27
CA ASP A 421 14.04 14.76 -34.36
C ASP A 421 13.43 14.31 -35.71
N TYR A 422 12.22 13.75 -35.68
CA TYR A 422 11.59 13.10 -36.83
C TYR A 422 10.74 14.09 -37.63
N GLN A 423 10.91 14.12 -38.96
CA GLN A 423 10.19 15.04 -39.84
C GLN A 423 8.86 14.41 -40.27
N VAL A 424 7.74 15.06 -39.96
CA VAL A 424 6.38 14.63 -40.32
C VAL A 424 5.80 15.59 -41.37
N LYS A 425 5.21 15.02 -42.41
CA LYS A 425 4.60 15.77 -43.52
C LYS A 425 3.15 16.14 -43.18
N ILE A 426 2.79 17.40 -43.30
CA ILE A 426 1.43 17.92 -43.10
C ILE A 426 1.04 18.73 -44.33
N LYS A 427 -0.17 18.49 -44.84
CA LYS A 427 -0.75 19.26 -45.93
C LYS A 427 -1.80 20.21 -45.40
N VAL A 428 -1.47 21.50 -45.45
CA VAL A 428 -2.31 22.58 -44.96
C VAL A 428 -3.13 23.15 -46.12
N TYR A 429 -4.44 23.25 -45.95
CA TYR A 429 -5.35 23.88 -46.91
C TYR A 429 -5.82 25.23 -46.38
N TYR A 430 -5.76 26.24 -47.23
CA TYR A 430 -6.29 27.56 -46.93
C TYR A 430 -7.81 27.52 -46.74
N GLY A 431 -8.53 26.79 -47.59
CA GLY A 431 -10.00 26.72 -47.60
C GLY A 431 -10.61 25.87 -46.47
N GLY A 432 -11.92 25.64 -46.56
CA GLY A 432 -12.66 24.75 -45.65
C GLY A 432 -12.72 23.30 -46.14
N GLY A 433 -12.87 22.37 -45.20
CA GLY A 433 -12.92 20.92 -45.44
C GLY A 433 -12.96 20.12 -44.15
N SER A 434 -12.66 18.83 -44.22
CA SER A 434 -12.59 17.92 -43.06
C SER A 434 -11.16 17.48 -42.82
N ASP A 435 -10.66 17.72 -41.61
CA ASP A 435 -9.31 17.33 -41.21
C ASP A 435 -9.20 15.79 -41.13
N SER A 436 -8.17 15.21 -41.75
CA SER A 436 -7.95 13.77 -41.77
C SER A 436 -6.55 13.39 -42.24
N GLY A 437 -5.89 12.52 -41.48
CA GLY A 437 -4.53 12.09 -41.77
C GLY A 437 -3.56 13.28 -41.79
N GLU A 438 -2.82 13.42 -42.87
CA GLU A 438 -1.91 14.56 -43.08
C GLU A 438 -2.62 15.88 -43.43
N ASN A 439 -3.92 15.87 -43.71
CA ASN A 439 -4.64 17.03 -44.24
C ASN A 439 -5.32 17.84 -43.13
N VAL A 440 -5.09 19.16 -43.11
CA VAL A 440 -5.74 20.12 -42.20
C VAL A 440 -6.29 21.34 -42.97
N TYR A 441 -7.49 21.79 -42.64
CA TYR A 441 -8.19 22.90 -43.26
C TYR A 441 -8.32 24.10 -42.31
N LEU A 442 -7.85 25.27 -42.73
CA LEU A 442 -7.79 26.47 -41.88
C LEU A 442 -8.95 27.47 -42.12
N ASN A 443 -9.93 27.10 -42.94
CA ASN A 443 -11.19 27.85 -43.13
C ASN A 443 -11.01 29.33 -43.55
N GLY A 444 -9.93 29.65 -44.27
CA GLY A 444 -9.59 30.99 -44.75
C GLY A 444 -9.11 31.93 -43.65
N LYS A 445 -8.65 31.39 -42.51
CA LYS A 445 -8.22 32.17 -41.35
C LYS A 445 -6.72 32.39 -41.27
N CYS A 446 -5.92 31.62 -42.01
CA CYS A 446 -4.52 31.96 -42.25
C CYS A 446 -4.40 32.97 -43.40
N GLN A 447 -3.22 33.56 -43.59
CA GLN A 447 -2.90 34.36 -44.75
C GLN A 447 -2.81 33.47 -46.02
N PRO A 448 -3.13 34.00 -47.21
CA PRO A 448 -3.10 33.22 -48.45
C PRO A 448 -1.74 32.61 -48.79
N ASP A 449 -0.64 33.24 -48.37
CA ASP A 449 0.72 32.77 -48.64
C ASP A 449 1.30 31.91 -47.50
N PHE A 450 0.50 31.58 -46.47
CA PHE A 450 0.84 30.68 -45.37
C PHE A 450 2.04 31.13 -44.50
N ASP A 451 2.35 32.43 -44.49
CA ASP A 451 3.47 32.99 -43.71
C ASP A 451 3.16 33.08 -42.20
N ASP A 452 1.87 33.14 -41.86
CA ASP A 452 1.31 33.05 -40.52
C ASP A 452 0.95 31.61 -40.14
N ILE A 453 1.85 30.65 -40.37
CA ILE A 453 1.75 29.31 -39.77
C ILE A 453 2.85 29.13 -38.75
N ARG A 454 2.52 28.60 -37.58
CA ARG A 454 3.50 28.07 -36.61
C ARG A 454 3.10 26.71 -36.12
N PHE A 455 4.10 25.95 -35.71
CA PHE A 455 3.91 24.68 -35.03
C PHE A 455 4.51 24.76 -33.64
N THR A 456 3.84 24.18 -32.65
CA THR A 456 4.38 24.02 -31.30
C THR A 456 4.34 22.58 -30.84
N ALA A 457 5.16 22.24 -29.85
CA ALA A 457 5.00 21.02 -29.07
C ALA A 457 3.68 21.02 -28.29
N SER A 458 3.43 19.95 -27.53
CA SER A 458 2.21 19.73 -26.76
C SER A 458 1.95 20.78 -25.67
N ASP A 459 2.94 21.59 -25.31
CA ASP A 459 2.78 22.68 -24.34
C ASP A 459 2.09 23.93 -24.91
N GLY A 460 1.90 24.02 -26.23
CA GLY A 460 1.29 25.18 -26.89
C GLY A 460 2.20 26.40 -27.04
N GLU A 461 3.49 26.30 -26.68
CA GLU A 461 4.43 27.45 -26.68
C GLU A 461 5.78 27.13 -27.31
N THR A 462 6.30 25.92 -27.13
CA THR A 462 7.62 25.54 -27.66
C THR A 462 7.54 25.41 -29.17
N LEU A 463 8.10 26.40 -29.89
CA LEU A 463 8.12 26.44 -31.35
C LEU A 463 8.89 25.25 -31.94
N LEU A 464 8.31 24.65 -32.98
CA LEU A 464 8.92 23.57 -33.76
C LEU A 464 9.41 24.09 -35.11
N SER A 465 10.61 23.66 -35.51
CA SER A 465 11.13 23.95 -36.85
C SER A 465 10.27 23.28 -37.92
N TYR A 466 10.00 24.02 -38.99
CA TYR A 466 9.23 23.53 -40.12
C TYR A 466 9.77 24.09 -41.44
N TRP A 467 9.46 23.40 -42.53
CA TRP A 467 9.80 23.83 -43.89
C TRP A 467 8.61 23.66 -44.83
N ILE A 468 8.27 24.73 -45.55
CA ILE A 468 7.27 24.70 -46.61
C ILE A 468 7.95 24.20 -47.89
N GLU A 469 7.69 22.93 -48.24
CA GLU A 469 8.23 22.27 -49.43
C GLU A 469 7.66 22.88 -50.71
N GLU A 470 6.35 23.06 -50.73
CA GLU A 470 5.59 23.57 -51.86
C GLU A 470 4.38 24.32 -51.34
N LYS A 471 4.00 25.40 -52.02
CA LYS A 471 2.72 26.07 -51.78
C LYS A 471 2.12 26.62 -53.05
N VAL A 472 0.80 26.70 -53.05
CA VAL A 472 -0.01 27.46 -53.99
C VAL A 472 -0.85 28.44 -53.19
N ASP A 473 -0.52 29.73 -53.30
CA ASP A 473 -1.16 30.79 -52.50
C ASP A 473 -2.69 30.75 -52.62
N GLY A 474 -3.37 30.83 -51.49
CA GLY A 474 -4.82 30.74 -51.36
C GLY A 474 -5.40 29.34 -51.58
N ASN A 475 -4.57 28.30 -51.70
CA ASN A 475 -5.00 26.93 -51.93
C ASN A 475 -4.42 25.93 -50.91
N TYR A 476 -3.13 25.57 -51.02
CA TYR A 476 -2.50 24.63 -50.10
C TYR A 476 -1.00 24.89 -49.91
N ALA A 477 -0.45 24.37 -48.81
CA ALA A 477 0.97 24.25 -48.54
C ALA A 477 1.30 22.82 -48.07
N ILE A 478 2.40 22.26 -48.57
CA ILE A 478 3.00 21.02 -48.07
C ILE A 478 4.11 21.42 -47.12
N VAL A 479 3.99 20.99 -45.86
CA VAL A 479 4.87 21.41 -44.78
C VAL A 479 5.49 20.18 -44.11
N TRP A 480 6.79 20.22 -43.88
CA TRP A 480 7.49 19.25 -43.06
C TRP A 480 7.76 19.86 -41.69
N VAL A 481 7.41 19.16 -40.61
CA VAL A 481 7.58 19.63 -39.23
C VAL A 481 8.52 18.69 -38.50
N LYS A 482 9.56 19.24 -37.86
CA LYS A 482 10.52 18.47 -37.06
C LYS A 482 9.98 18.27 -35.65
N ILE A 483 9.61 17.03 -35.33
CA ILE A 483 9.07 16.64 -34.02
C ILE A 483 10.22 16.15 -33.13
N PRO A 484 10.49 16.78 -31.97
CA PRO A 484 11.64 16.44 -31.13
C PRO A 484 11.62 15.00 -30.60
N SER A 485 10.43 14.50 -30.24
CA SER A 485 10.25 13.14 -29.71
C SER A 485 8.88 12.60 -30.07
N ILE A 486 8.84 11.41 -30.66
CA ILE A 486 7.62 10.62 -30.89
C ILE A 486 7.80 9.28 -30.18
N PRO A 487 6.92 8.91 -29.22
CA PRO A 487 7.05 7.66 -28.49
C PRO A 487 6.78 6.43 -29.37
N ALA A 488 7.03 5.24 -28.85
CA ALA A 488 6.67 3.99 -29.54
C ALA A 488 5.15 3.76 -29.47
N ASN A 489 4.57 3.09 -30.47
CA ASN A 489 3.18 2.66 -30.42
C ASN A 489 2.92 1.78 -29.16
N PRO A 490 1.79 1.93 -28.44
CA PRO A 490 0.55 2.66 -28.79
C PRO A 490 0.50 4.12 -28.35
N ASP A 491 1.57 4.66 -27.78
CA ASP A 491 1.60 6.03 -27.28
C ASP A 491 1.66 7.04 -28.45
N THR A 492 1.33 8.30 -28.14
CA THR A 492 1.19 9.37 -29.14
C THR A 492 1.96 10.63 -28.72
N ALA A 493 2.29 11.47 -29.71
CA ALA A 493 2.76 12.82 -29.50
C ALA A 493 1.70 13.81 -29.98
N ILE A 494 1.55 14.94 -29.28
CA ILE A 494 0.63 16.02 -29.67
C ILE A 494 1.47 17.22 -30.09
N ILE A 495 1.05 17.85 -31.19
CA ILE A 495 1.54 19.17 -31.61
C ILE A 495 0.36 20.09 -31.88
N TYR A 496 0.62 21.40 -31.95
CA TYR A 496 -0.37 22.37 -32.40
C TYR A 496 0.08 23.03 -33.69
N ILE A 497 -0.87 23.30 -34.59
CA ILE A 497 -0.73 24.27 -35.67
C ILE A 497 -1.45 25.56 -35.26
N TYR A 498 -0.75 26.68 -35.32
CA TYR A 498 -1.28 28.02 -35.07
C TYR A 498 -1.43 28.79 -36.39
N TYR A 499 -2.45 29.64 -36.47
CA TYR A 499 -2.76 30.52 -37.61
C TYR A 499 -3.58 31.76 -37.21
N GLY A 500 -3.73 32.70 -38.15
CA GLY A 500 -4.51 33.93 -37.95
C GLY A 500 -3.75 35.05 -37.26
N ASN A 501 -2.42 35.12 -37.47
CA ASN A 501 -1.62 36.26 -37.03
C ASN A 501 -1.32 37.17 -38.22
N PRO A 502 -2.04 38.31 -38.40
CA PRO A 502 -1.93 39.16 -39.59
C PRO A 502 -0.60 39.94 -39.69
N THR A 503 0.26 39.85 -38.67
CA THR A 503 1.57 40.52 -38.63
C THR A 503 2.74 39.55 -38.67
N ALA A 504 2.46 38.25 -38.63
CA ALA A 504 3.50 37.23 -38.73
C ALA A 504 4.11 37.22 -40.13
N THR A 505 5.40 36.90 -40.19
CA THR A 505 6.12 36.57 -41.43
C THR A 505 6.56 35.12 -41.36
N SER A 506 6.85 34.49 -42.50
CA SER A 506 7.25 33.08 -42.53
C SER A 506 8.55 32.83 -41.77
N GLU A 507 8.57 31.78 -40.96
CA GLU A 507 9.75 31.23 -40.26
C GLU A 507 10.15 29.85 -40.82
N SER A 508 9.68 29.52 -42.02
CA SER A 508 10.02 28.27 -42.71
C SER A 508 11.54 28.19 -42.96
N ASP A 509 12.19 27.14 -42.44
CA ASP A 509 13.64 26.92 -42.53
C ASP A 509 13.94 25.45 -42.86
N GLU A 510 14.50 25.21 -44.05
CA GLU A 510 14.84 23.88 -44.56
C GLU A 510 15.98 23.22 -43.76
N ASP A 511 17.04 23.99 -43.47
CA ASP A 511 18.26 23.50 -42.85
C ASP A 511 18.03 23.22 -41.35
N ALA A 512 17.13 23.97 -40.70
CA ALA A 512 16.72 23.70 -39.31
C ALA A 512 15.75 22.50 -39.19
N THR A 513 15.03 22.16 -40.27
CA THR A 513 14.02 21.09 -40.28
C THR A 513 14.64 19.72 -40.61
N PHE A 514 15.57 19.67 -41.55
CA PHE A 514 16.23 18.44 -42.00
C PHE A 514 17.66 18.31 -41.45
N ILE A 515 18.27 17.14 -41.69
CA ILE A 515 19.60 16.79 -41.19
C ILE A 515 20.60 16.91 -42.34
N SER A 516 21.58 17.81 -42.21
CA SER A 516 22.71 17.85 -43.16
C SER A 516 23.67 16.70 -42.89
N ASP A 517 23.92 15.85 -43.89
CA ASP A 517 24.77 14.67 -43.73
C ASP A 517 25.44 14.21 -45.04
N THR A 518 26.33 13.22 -44.93
CA THR A 518 26.88 12.45 -46.06
C THR A 518 26.86 10.95 -45.75
N ILE A 519 25.99 10.21 -46.44
CA ILE A 519 25.71 8.81 -46.14
C ILE A 519 26.17 7.92 -47.30
N GLU A 520 26.87 6.83 -46.97
CA GLU A 520 27.17 5.76 -47.93
C GLU A 520 26.01 4.79 -48.04
N ILE A 521 25.52 4.56 -49.26
CA ILE A 521 24.41 3.65 -49.49
C ILE A 521 24.89 2.22 -49.74
N LEU A 522 24.00 1.25 -49.49
CA LEU A 522 24.22 -0.17 -49.79
C LEU A 522 25.50 -0.75 -49.16
N THR A 523 25.88 -0.27 -47.97
CA THR A 523 27.07 -0.76 -47.25
C THR A 523 26.94 -2.21 -46.78
N ASP A 524 25.71 -2.73 -46.72
CA ASP A 524 25.38 -4.13 -46.47
C ASP A 524 25.69 -5.04 -47.67
N LYS A 525 25.84 -4.48 -48.88
CA LYS A 525 26.14 -5.21 -50.11
C LYS A 525 27.64 -5.39 -50.31
N GLN A 526 28.00 -6.47 -51.01
CA GLN A 526 29.40 -6.80 -51.31
C GLN A 526 30.07 -5.68 -52.12
N LEU A 527 31.20 -5.17 -51.62
CA LEU A 527 32.08 -4.26 -52.36
C LEU A 527 32.90 -5.04 -53.39
N SER A 528 32.89 -4.61 -54.65
CA SER A 528 33.73 -5.18 -55.71
C SER A 528 34.35 -4.10 -56.58
N ILE A 529 35.45 -4.43 -57.24
CA ILE A 529 36.06 -3.56 -58.26
C ILE A 529 35.25 -3.71 -59.55
N TRP A 530 34.84 -2.60 -60.15
CA TRP A 530 34.11 -2.59 -61.43
C TRP A 530 35.09 -2.58 -62.60
N GLY A 531 35.79 -1.46 -62.82
CA GLY A 531 36.83 -1.34 -63.82
C GLY A 531 38.23 -1.39 -63.22
N TYR A 532 39.18 -1.98 -63.97
CA TYR A 532 40.62 -1.74 -63.77
C TYR A 532 41.41 -2.05 -65.04
N CYS A 533 42.51 -1.34 -65.23
CA CYS A 533 43.44 -1.53 -66.34
C CYS A 533 44.73 -2.21 -65.89
N TRP A 534 45.02 -3.39 -66.44
CA TRP A 534 46.30 -4.08 -66.32
C TRP A 534 47.15 -3.89 -67.57
N ARG A 535 48.46 -4.20 -67.47
CA ARG A 535 49.52 -3.91 -68.45
C ARG A 535 49.19 -4.12 -69.94
N TRP A 536 48.23 -4.98 -70.31
CA TRP A 536 47.83 -5.22 -71.71
C TRP A 536 46.31 -5.34 -71.94
N TRP A 537 45.46 -5.16 -70.92
CA TRP A 537 44.00 -5.26 -71.03
C TRP A 537 43.32 -4.42 -69.95
N CYS A 538 42.10 -3.94 -70.21
CA CYS A 538 41.26 -3.31 -69.19
C CYS A 538 39.97 -4.12 -69.03
N GLN A 539 39.53 -4.27 -67.78
CA GLN A 539 38.25 -4.88 -67.43
C GLN A 539 37.19 -3.79 -67.29
N CYS A 540 35.97 -4.09 -67.75
CA CYS A 540 34.79 -3.21 -67.71
C CYS A 540 35.03 -1.77 -68.19
N PRO A 541 35.35 -1.56 -69.48
CA PRO A 541 35.58 -0.23 -70.06
C PRO A 541 34.35 0.71 -70.05
N GLU A 542 33.17 0.18 -69.77
CA GLU A 542 31.92 0.94 -69.56
C GLU A 542 31.92 1.78 -68.27
N ASP A 543 32.85 1.52 -67.35
CA ASP A 543 33.07 2.32 -66.14
C ASP A 543 33.41 3.78 -66.51
N PRO A 544 32.66 4.78 -65.99
CA PRO A 544 32.91 6.19 -66.23
C PRO A 544 34.28 6.70 -65.78
N PHE A 545 35.01 6.02 -64.90
CA PHE A 545 36.37 6.42 -64.52
C PHE A 545 37.45 5.76 -65.38
N ASN A 546 37.13 4.68 -66.10
CA ASN A 546 38.08 3.95 -66.92
C ASN A 546 38.43 4.71 -68.20
N THR A 547 39.70 5.06 -68.44
CA THR A 547 40.09 5.91 -69.58
C THR A 547 40.58 5.14 -70.81
N TYR A 548 40.33 3.83 -70.89
CA TYR A 548 40.79 3.02 -72.03
C TYR A 548 40.10 3.37 -73.36
N TYR A 549 38.83 3.80 -73.30
CA TYR A 549 38.10 4.39 -74.42
C TYR A 549 37.88 5.87 -74.17
N GLU A 550 37.65 6.64 -75.23
CA GLU A 550 37.44 8.09 -75.17
C GLU A 550 36.20 8.41 -74.33
N ASP A 551 35.07 7.76 -74.65
CA ASP A 551 33.78 8.07 -74.04
C ASP A 551 33.16 6.90 -73.30
N SER A 552 32.27 7.21 -72.37
CA SER A 552 31.34 6.25 -71.79
C SER A 552 30.07 6.91 -71.26
N ARG A 553 29.07 6.05 -71.11
CA ARG A 553 27.84 6.36 -70.39
C ARG A 553 27.43 5.17 -69.54
N THR A 554 26.93 5.48 -68.36
CA THR A 554 26.32 4.54 -67.44
C THR A 554 25.00 5.11 -66.94
N GLU A 555 23.95 4.32 -67.01
CA GLU A 555 22.64 4.61 -66.41
C GLU A 555 22.33 3.53 -65.38
N PHE A 556 21.90 3.91 -64.18
CA PHE A 556 21.52 2.96 -63.14
C PHE A 556 20.36 3.48 -62.30
N ILE A 557 19.61 2.54 -61.73
CA ILE A 557 18.43 2.83 -60.92
C ILE A 557 18.68 2.50 -59.44
N LEU A 558 18.33 3.43 -58.56
CA LEU A 558 18.34 3.28 -57.11
C LEU A 558 16.89 3.28 -56.63
N PHE A 559 16.53 2.28 -55.83
CA PHE A 559 15.20 2.14 -55.26
C PHE A 559 15.13 2.89 -53.91
N PRO A 560 13.92 3.24 -53.40
CA PRO A 560 13.77 3.86 -52.09
C PRO A 560 14.50 3.13 -50.96
N GLU A 561 14.51 1.80 -50.98
CA GLU A 561 15.25 1.00 -50.00
C GLU A 561 16.78 1.11 -50.15
N ASP A 562 17.30 1.35 -51.36
CA ASP A 562 18.74 1.54 -51.58
C ASP A 562 19.19 2.91 -51.05
N LEU A 563 18.31 3.90 -51.15
CA LEU A 563 18.52 5.26 -50.64
C LEU A 563 18.28 5.37 -49.12
N THR A 564 17.83 4.30 -48.48
CA THR A 564 17.62 4.23 -47.03
C THR A 564 18.85 3.63 -46.36
N ALA A 565 19.62 4.46 -45.65
CA ALA A 565 20.80 4.02 -44.93
C ALA A 565 20.93 4.79 -43.61
N GLU A 566 21.47 4.13 -42.58
CA GLU A 566 21.68 4.72 -41.25
C GLU A 566 20.41 5.33 -40.62
N GLY A 567 19.23 4.75 -40.92
CA GLY A 567 17.94 5.23 -40.41
C GLY A 567 17.50 6.57 -41.01
N LYS A 568 18.01 6.93 -42.20
CA LYS A 568 17.75 8.20 -42.87
C LYS A 568 17.42 8.01 -44.35
N ARG A 569 16.72 8.99 -44.92
CA ARG A 569 16.44 9.09 -46.35
C ARG A 569 16.80 10.49 -46.87
N PRO A 570 17.40 10.60 -48.06
CA PRO A 570 17.67 11.90 -48.66
C PRO A 570 16.36 12.62 -48.98
N VAL A 571 16.37 13.93 -48.85
CA VAL A 571 15.28 14.84 -49.27
C VAL A 571 15.82 15.76 -50.36
N LYS A 572 17.02 16.28 -50.15
CA LYS A 572 17.75 17.13 -51.08
C LYS A 572 19.14 16.57 -51.29
N ILE A 573 19.47 16.18 -52.51
CA ILE A 573 20.78 15.65 -52.88
C ILE A 573 21.61 16.80 -53.45
N SER A 574 22.74 17.08 -52.82
CA SER A 574 23.64 18.17 -53.18
C SER A 574 24.97 17.70 -53.75
N ALA A 575 25.36 16.44 -53.50
CA ALA A 575 26.53 15.85 -54.14
C ALA A 575 26.43 14.33 -54.18
N PHE A 576 27.13 13.75 -55.14
CA PHE A 576 27.47 12.34 -55.17
C PHE A 576 28.97 12.17 -55.03
N ALA A 577 29.41 11.27 -54.17
CA ALA A 577 30.80 10.84 -54.15
C ALA A 577 30.95 9.38 -54.58
N PHE A 578 31.87 9.14 -55.51
CA PHE A 578 32.13 7.82 -56.08
C PHE A 578 33.44 7.26 -55.55
N TYR A 579 33.47 5.97 -55.21
CA TYR A 579 34.67 5.37 -54.64
C TYR A 579 35.62 4.87 -55.73
N THR A 580 36.79 5.49 -55.85
CA THR A 580 37.77 5.18 -56.89
C THR A 580 38.62 3.96 -56.52
N SER A 581 38.65 2.96 -57.39
CA SER A 581 39.48 1.75 -57.23
C SER A 581 40.85 1.88 -57.89
N GLN A 582 40.93 2.61 -59.01
CA GLN A 582 42.18 2.90 -59.71
C GLN A 582 42.15 4.33 -60.25
N LYS A 583 43.24 5.08 -60.04
CA LYS A 583 43.45 6.41 -60.63
C LYS A 583 43.29 6.35 -62.16
N HIS A 584 42.54 7.31 -62.70
CA HIS A 584 42.38 7.48 -64.15
C HIS A 584 43.72 7.68 -64.86
N GLY A 585 43.80 7.25 -66.13
CA GLY A 585 45.05 7.25 -66.89
C GLY A 585 45.46 8.62 -67.41
N ARG A 586 44.55 9.59 -67.45
CA ARG A 586 44.70 10.93 -68.05
C ARG A 586 45.04 11.99 -66.99
N PRO A 587 45.24 13.26 -67.35
CA PRO A 587 45.32 14.35 -66.37
C PRO A 587 43.99 14.56 -65.61
N ASN A 588 42.87 14.36 -66.29
CA ASN A 588 41.52 14.41 -65.74
C ASN A 588 40.55 13.56 -66.61
N LEU A 589 39.34 13.33 -66.12
CA LEU A 589 38.19 12.80 -66.85
C LEU A 589 37.44 13.99 -67.46
N ARG A 590 37.53 14.17 -68.79
CA ARG A 590 36.98 15.38 -69.43
C ARG A 590 35.48 15.32 -69.61
N ASN A 591 34.87 16.50 -69.54
CA ASN A 591 33.43 16.72 -69.77
C ASN A 591 32.54 15.72 -69.00
N PHE A 592 32.94 15.39 -67.77
CA PHE A 592 32.20 14.49 -66.91
C PHE A 592 30.86 15.13 -66.53
N ARG A 593 29.79 14.35 -66.57
CA ARG A 593 28.42 14.81 -66.32
C ARG A 593 27.66 13.82 -65.46
N ILE A 594 26.78 14.34 -64.62
CA ILE A 594 25.78 13.56 -63.89
C ILE A 594 24.41 14.15 -64.16
N ARG A 595 23.46 13.30 -64.54
CA ARG A 595 22.04 13.67 -64.67
C ARG A 595 21.18 12.78 -63.80
N LEU A 596 20.11 13.34 -63.25
CA LEU A 596 19.16 12.66 -62.37
C LEU A 596 17.73 12.82 -62.85
N GLN A 597 16.88 11.86 -62.51
CA GLN A 597 15.44 11.93 -62.69
C GLN A 597 14.71 11.00 -61.73
N HIS A 598 13.47 11.36 -61.36
CA HIS A 598 12.50 10.44 -60.79
C HIS A 598 12.00 9.44 -61.85
N THR A 599 11.79 8.19 -61.45
CA THR A 599 11.22 7.16 -62.32
C THR A 599 10.37 6.17 -61.55
N THR A 600 9.34 5.65 -62.20
CA THR A 600 8.55 4.51 -61.70
C THR A 600 9.00 3.18 -62.30
N GLN A 601 10.04 3.19 -63.15
CA GLN A 601 10.61 1.97 -63.72
C GLN A 601 11.17 1.08 -62.61
N THR A 602 11.04 -0.24 -62.75
CA THR A 602 11.56 -1.21 -61.77
C THR A 602 12.80 -1.96 -62.27
N ASP A 603 13.21 -1.66 -63.49
CA ASP A 603 14.32 -2.23 -64.25
C ASP A 603 14.66 -1.30 -65.42
N LEU A 604 15.86 -1.41 -65.98
CA LEU A 604 16.23 -0.66 -67.17
C LEU A 604 15.85 -1.43 -68.44
N ASP A 605 14.94 -0.86 -69.24
CA ASP A 605 14.52 -1.40 -70.55
C ASP A 605 14.99 -0.51 -71.72
N GLY A 606 16.28 -0.18 -71.72
CA GLY A 606 16.91 0.66 -72.74
C GLY A 606 17.63 1.86 -72.15
N TRP A 607 17.94 2.85 -73.00
CA TRP A 607 18.39 4.16 -72.54
C TRP A 607 17.19 5.05 -72.28
N THR A 608 17.18 5.73 -71.14
CA THR A 608 16.27 6.84 -70.92
C THR A 608 16.79 8.06 -71.68
N THR A 609 15.94 8.64 -72.55
CA THR A 609 16.37 9.69 -73.51
C THR A 609 15.79 11.07 -73.22
N THR A 610 14.83 11.19 -72.29
CA THR A 610 14.15 12.46 -71.96
C THR A 610 13.88 12.55 -70.47
N GLY A 611 13.60 13.77 -69.96
CA GLY A 611 13.24 14.02 -68.56
C GLY A 611 14.41 14.28 -67.61
N TRP A 612 15.65 14.10 -68.08
CA TRP A 612 16.86 14.29 -67.30
C TRP A 612 17.08 15.73 -66.81
N THR A 613 17.49 15.87 -65.54
CA THR A 613 18.06 17.10 -64.99
C THR A 613 19.58 16.96 -64.92
N LEU A 614 20.32 17.81 -65.63
CA LEU A 614 21.78 17.91 -65.45
C LEU A 614 22.05 18.55 -64.09
N VAL A 615 22.76 17.83 -63.22
CA VAL A 615 23.08 18.28 -61.85
C VAL A 615 24.56 18.54 -61.64
N PHE A 616 25.41 17.93 -62.46
CA PHE A 616 26.86 18.11 -62.42
C PHE A 616 27.45 18.15 -63.83
N GLY A 617 28.43 19.02 -64.04
CA GLY A 617 29.17 19.15 -65.28
C GLY A 617 28.41 19.86 -66.42
N PRO A 618 28.96 19.87 -67.66
CA PRO A 618 30.26 19.32 -68.02
C PRO A 618 31.40 19.99 -67.27
N THR A 619 32.25 19.18 -66.65
CA THR A 619 33.50 19.66 -66.06
C THR A 619 34.53 18.53 -66.00
N ASP A 620 35.79 18.90 -65.78
CA ASP A 620 36.87 17.93 -65.69
C ASP A 620 36.96 17.40 -64.25
N VAL A 621 37.04 16.08 -64.08
CA VAL A 621 37.13 15.41 -62.76
C VAL A 621 38.48 14.74 -62.61
N GLU A 622 39.18 15.01 -61.51
CA GLU A 622 40.38 14.25 -61.13
C GLU A 622 39.98 13.15 -60.14
N THR A 623 40.66 12.01 -60.22
CA THR A 623 40.42 10.87 -59.32
C THR A 623 41.75 10.33 -58.80
N GLU A 624 41.76 9.86 -57.55
CA GLU A 624 42.90 9.19 -56.92
C GLU A 624 42.52 7.78 -56.45
N ALA A 625 43.44 6.82 -56.44
CA ALA A 625 43.10 5.46 -56.05
C ALA A 625 42.81 5.39 -54.54
N GLY A 626 41.70 4.77 -54.15
CA GLY A 626 41.32 4.60 -52.75
C GLY A 626 40.67 5.83 -52.10
N THR A 627 40.21 6.81 -52.89
CA THR A 627 39.53 8.01 -52.41
C THR A 627 38.08 8.10 -52.91
N TRP A 628 37.26 8.85 -52.17
CA TRP A 628 35.90 9.21 -52.56
C TRP A 628 35.92 10.52 -53.32
N GLU A 629 35.58 10.48 -54.59
CA GLU A 629 35.59 11.66 -55.46
C GLU A 629 34.22 12.32 -55.46
N THR A 630 34.15 13.50 -54.87
CA THR A 630 32.88 14.21 -54.63
C THR A 630 32.54 15.15 -55.78
N CYS A 631 31.46 14.85 -56.49
CA CYS A 631 30.86 15.68 -57.52
C CYS A 631 29.75 16.54 -56.89
N THR A 632 30.08 17.78 -56.53
CA THR A 632 29.11 18.73 -55.94
C THR A 632 28.21 19.32 -57.00
N PHE A 633 26.90 19.17 -56.85
CA PHE A 633 25.92 19.59 -57.84
C PHE A 633 25.84 21.10 -57.95
N HIS A 634 25.68 21.63 -59.16
CA HIS A 634 25.41 23.05 -59.36
C HIS A 634 23.97 23.42 -58.98
N THR A 635 23.06 22.44 -59.08
CA THR A 635 21.66 22.55 -58.68
C THR A 635 21.34 21.31 -57.85
N PRO A 636 21.04 21.45 -56.55
CA PRO A 636 20.58 20.33 -55.73
C PRO A 636 19.34 19.67 -56.33
N PHE A 637 19.24 18.36 -56.18
CA PHE A 637 18.12 17.58 -56.68
C PHE A 637 17.22 17.16 -55.52
N TYR A 638 15.96 17.59 -55.55
CA TYR A 638 14.96 17.18 -54.56
C TYR A 638 14.40 15.82 -54.95
N TRP A 639 14.56 14.83 -54.08
CA TRP A 639 13.98 13.51 -54.28
C TRP A 639 12.61 13.45 -53.60
N ASN A 640 11.58 13.00 -54.32
CA ASN A 640 10.21 12.94 -53.80
C ASN A 640 9.95 11.79 -52.83
N GLN A 641 10.97 10.96 -52.56
CA GLN A 641 11.00 9.91 -51.56
C GLN A 641 10.06 8.72 -51.80
N GLY A 642 9.34 8.72 -52.91
CA GLY A 642 8.43 7.64 -53.33
C GLY A 642 8.85 6.99 -54.65
N ASP A 643 9.37 7.76 -55.60
CA ASP A 643 9.84 7.25 -56.88
C ASP A 643 11.25 6.67 -56.77
N ASN A 644 11.60 5.78 -57.69
CA ASN A 644 12.99 5.36 -57.85
C ASN A 644 13.82 6.53 -58.39
N LEU A 645 15.11 6.57 -58.04
CA LEU A 645 16.06 7.56 -58.54
C LEU A 645 16.87 6.96 -59.69
N LEU A 646 16.71 7.54 -60.87
CA LEU A 646 17.50 7.20 -62.04
C LEU A 646 18.74 8.11 -62.10
N VAL A 647 19.91 7.51 -62.28
CA VAL A 647 21.19 8.20 -62.30
C VAL A 647 21.92 7.89 -63.60
N ASP A 648 22.34 8.94 -64.31
CA ASP A 648 23.15 8.85 -65.52
C ASP A 648 24.50 9.53 -65.30
N ILE A 649 25.58 8.82 -65.59
CA ILE A 649 26.96 9.27 -65.50
C ILE A 649 27.60 9.12 -66.87
N SER A 650 28.20 10.18 -67.38
CA SER A 650 28.88 10.14 -68.69
C SER A 650 30.17 10.94 -68.72
N ARG A 651 31.06 10.54 -69.62
CA ARG A 651 32.30 11.26 -69.98
C ARG A 651 32.43 11.33 -71.50
N ASP A 652 32.92 12.47 -71.97
CA ASP A 652 33.07 12.84 -73.39
C ASP A 652 34.49 13.37 -73.60
N ASP A 653 35.37 12.53 -74.12
CA ASP A 653 36.80 12.80 -74.19
C ASP A 653 37.32 12.62 -75.63
N ASP A 654 38.54 13.09 -75.91
CA ASP A 654 39.10 13.13 -77.27
C ASP A 654 40.41 12.34 -77.43
N ASN A 655 40.78 11.56 -76.42
CA ASN A 655 42.04 10.83 -76.37
C ASN A 655 41.91 9.59 -75.49
N TRP A 656 42.63 8.50 -75.72
CA TRP A 656 42.60 7.30 -74.87
C TRP A 656 43.87 7.13 -74.02
N ARG A 657 43.74 6.69 -72.76
CA ARG A 657 44.89 6.35 -71.90
C ARG A 657 44.56 5.29 -70.85
N ARG A 658 45.48 4.37 -70.57
CA ARG A 658 45.22 3.29 -69.60
C ARG A 658 45.18 3.80 -68.17
N GLY A 659 44.15 3.41 -67.44
CA GLY A 659 43.95 3.70 -66.02
C GLY A 659 42.45 3.87 -65.74
N GLY A 660 42.11 4.02 -64.46
CA GLY A 660 40.75 4.33 -64.05
C GLY A 660 39.92 3.13 -63.67
N GLY A 661 39.15 3.30 -62.62
CA GLY A 661 38.23 2.29 -62.10
C GLY A 661 37.47 2.79 -60.88
N MET A 662 36.23 2.31 -60.72
CA MET A 662 35.39 2.52 -59.56
C MET A 662 35.16 1.23 -58.77
N TYR A 663 34.75 1.37 -57.51
CA TYR A 663 34.11 0.30 -56.77
C TYR A 663 32.59 0.31 -56.99
N VAL A 664 31.98 -0.87 -56.85
CA VAL A 664 30.53 -1.10 -56.98
C VAL A 664 30.02 -1.92 -55.80
N ARG A 665 28.70 -1.87 -55.60
CA ARG A 665 27.93 -2.68 -54.65
C ARG A 665 27.10 -3.70 -55.43
N ILE A 666 27.37 -4.98 -55.21
CA ILE A 666 26.64 -6.07 -55.87
C ILE A 666 25.26 -6.22 -55.22
N THR A 667 24.20 -5.86 -55.95
CA THR A 667 22.82 -5.90 -55.45
C THR A 667 22.11 -7.20 -55.82
N GLY A 668 22.50 -7.82 -56.95
CA GLY A 668 21.89 -9.02 -57.50
C GLY A 668 20.56 -8.77 -58.24
N ARG A 669 20.15 -7.51 -58.43
CA ARG A 669 18.94 -7.17 -59.21
C ARG A 669 19.30 -7.10 -60.69
N ALA A 670 18.65 -7.90 -61.53
CA ALA A 670 18.90 -7.90 -62.97
C ALA A 670 18.62 -6.52 -63.59
N ASP A 671 19.43 -6.14 -64.59
CA ASP A 671 19.26 -4.91 -65.37
C ASP A 671 19.16 -3.62 -64.53
N GLN A 672 19.89 -3.56 -63.41
CA GLN A 672 19.94 -2.36 -62.56
C GLN A 672 20.88 -1.29 -63.12
N LEU A 673 21.86 -1.68 -63.95
CA LEU A 673 22.82 -0.76 -64.58
C LEU A 673 23.07 -1.12 -66.04
N HIS A 674 22.99 -0.12 -66.92
CA HIS A 674 23.36 -0.17 -68.33
C HIS A 674 24.64 0.64 -68.59
N GLY A 675 25.56 0.07 -69.36
CA GLY A 675 26.85 0.68 -69.66
C GLY A 675 27.24 0.59 -71.13
N THR A 676 27.91 1.65 -71.62
CA THR A 676 28.53 1.67 -72.94
C THR A 676 29.85 2.44 -72.94
N TYR A 677 30.64 2.22 -73.99
CA TYR A 677 31.90 2.90 -74.27
C TYR A 677 32.14 2.96 -75.78
N HIS A 678 32.87 3.98 -76.23
CA HIS A 678 33.26 4.14 -77.63
C HIS A 678 34.41 5.14 -77.82
N ASP A 679 34.91 5.19 -79.06
CA ASP A 679 36.07 5.97 -79.51
C ASP A 679 35.55 7.19 -80.31
N SER A 680 34.89 8.14 -79.63
CA SER A 680 34.26 9.34 -80.23
C SER A 680 33.24 9.08 -81.36
N LEU A 681 32.66 7.88 -81.42
CA LEU A 681 31.74 7.49 -82.51
C LEU A 681 30.33 8.08 -82.37
N TYR A 682 29.92 8.43 -81.16
CA TYR A 682 28.59 8.97 -80.87
C TYR A 682 28.75 10.32 -80.17
N SER A 683 27.75 11.18 -80.31
CA SER A 683 27.72 12.47 -79.60
C SER A 683 26.95 12.32 -78.30
N TRP A 684 27.37 13.09 -77.29
CA TRP A 684 26.62 13.24 -76.05
C TRP A 684 25.17 13.68 -76.34
N PRO A 685 24.14 13.14 -75.67
CA PRO A 685 24.17 12.28 -74.47
C PRO A 685 24.30 10.77 -74.74
N TYR A 686 24.72 10.36 -75.93
CA TYR A 686 24.93 8.96 -76.30
C TYR A 686 23.68 8.08 -76.27
N ASP A 687 22.48 8.68 -76.34
CA ASP A 687 21.20 7.97 -76.40
C ASP A 687 21.13 6.94 -77.55
N ASN A 688 21.87 7.20 -78.63
CA ASN A 688 21.93 6.32 -79.81
C ASN A 688 23.07 5.30 -79.77
N ALA A 689 23.91 5.31 -78.72
CA ALA A 689 24.98 4.33 -78.57
C ALA A 689 24.39 2.99 -78.12
N PRO A 690 24.89 1.84 -78.63
CA PRO A 690 24.39 0.54 -78.19
C PRO A 690 24.73 0.30 -76.72
N ILE A 691 23.78 -0.25 -75.96
CA ILE A 691 24.05 -0.79 -74.62
C ILE A 691 24.95 -2.01 -74.79
N ARG A 692 26.18 -1.93 -74.28
CA ARG A 692 27.18 -3.00 -74.41
C ARG A 692 27.17 -3.93 -73.21
N HIS A 693 26.83 -3.41 -72.04
CA HIS A 693 26.85 -4.15 -70.78
C HIS A 693 25.60 -3.87 -69.96
N ARG A 694 25.12 -4.92 -69.30
CA ARG A 694 24.00 -4.94 -68.38
C ARG A 694 24.48 -5.60 -67.10
N HIS A 695 24.27 -4.96 -65.96
CA HIS A 695 24.88 -5.34 -64.70
C HIS A 695 23.85 -5.36 -63.57
N ASP A 696 24.15 -6.18 -62.55
CA ASP A 696 23.35 -6.40 -61.34
C ASP A 696 23.98 -5.73 -60.10
N PHE A 697 24.65 -4.61 -60.35
CA PHE A 697 25.32 -3.81 -59.35
C PHE A 697 25.17 -2.33 -59.67
N VAL A 698 25.42 -1.49 -58.67
CA VAL A 698 25.49 -0.03 -58.83
C VAL A 698 26.81 0.49 -58.31
N PRO A 699 27.28 1.68 -58.74
CA PRO A 699 28.44 2.34 -58.16
C PRO A 699 28.38 2.40 -56.63
N ALA A 700 29.53 2.17 -55.98
CA ALA A 700 29.67 2.50 -54.57
C ALA A 700 29.56 4.03 -54.43
N LEU A 701 28.54 4.48 -53.69
CA LEU A 701 28.07 5.86 -53.73
C LEU A 701 27.86 6.40 -52.32
N LYS A 702 28.35 7.63 -52.09
CA LYS A 702 27.94 8.47 -50.98
C LYS A 702 27.06 9.60 -51.49
N ILE A 703 26.01 9.90 -50.74
CA ILE A 703 25.06 10.96 -51.02
C ILE A 703 25.25 12.03 -49.97
N SER A 704 25.51 13.27 -50.39
CA SER A 704 25.57 14.42 -49.49
C SER A 704 24.36 15.32 -49.72
N GLY A 705 23.83 15.89 -48.65
CA GLY A 705 22.70 16.82 -48.74
C GLY A 705 21.89 16.89 -47.45
N LEU A 706 20.57 17.09 -47.60
CA LEU A 706 19.63 17.08 -46.49
C LEU A 706 18.87 15.76 -46.45
N PHE A 707 18.73 15.22 -45.25
CA PHE A 707 18.11 13.96 -44.95
C PHE A 707 16.99 14.14 -43.93
N ARG A 708 16.00 13.25 -43.97
CA ARG A 708 15.06 13.05 -42.86
C ARG A 708 15.36 11.74 -42.15
N ASN A 709 14.97 11.66 -40.88
CA ASN A 709 14.92 10.39 -40.17
C ASN A 709 13.84 9.48 -40.80
N TYR A 710 14.10 8.18 -40.77
CA TYR A 710 13.24 7.15 -41.35
C TYR A 710 13.27 5.88 -40.52
N ILE A 711 12.09 5.32 -40.27
CA ILE A 711 11.87 4.03 -39.63
C ILE A 711 10.70 3.33 -40.32
N ASP A 712 10.68 1.99 -40.38
CA ASP A 712 9.60 1.23 -41.03
C ASP A 712 8.93 0.28 -40.02
N PRO A 713 7.60 0.35 -39.80
CA PRO A 713 6.67 1.35 -40.36
C PRO A 713 6.91 2.75 -39.80
N GLU A 714 6.60 3.79 -40.58
CA GLU A 714 6.72 5.18 -40.12
C GLU A 714 5.69 5.52 -39.02
N PRO A 715 5.96 6.51 -38.15
CA PRO A 715 4.91 7.15 -37.35
C PRO A 715 3.75 7.60 -38.25
N SER A 716 2.52 7.45 -37.76
CA SER A 716 1.32 7.71 -38.57
C SER A 716 0.49 8.88 -38.03
N HIS A 717 -0.35 9.45 -38.89
CA HIS A 717 -1.24 10.54 -38.51
C HIS A 717 -2.44 10.02 -37.71
N GLY A 718 -2.63 10.55 -36.51
CA GLY A 718 -3.81 10.38 -35.69
C GLY A 718 -4.89 11.43 -35.99
N GLY A 719 -5.75 11.68 -34.99
CA GLY A 719 -6.84 12.63 -35.10
C GLY A 719 -6.40 14.10 -34.94
N TRP A 720 -7.13 14.98 -35.61
CA TRP A 720 -7.06 16.43 -35.42
C TRP A 720 -8.09 16.88 -34.38
N GLY A 721 -7.70 17.82 -33.51
CA GLY A 721 -8.61 18.50 -32.60
C GLY A 721 -9.53 19.50 -33.29
N SER A 722 -10.56 19.94 -32.58
CA SER A 722 -11.40 21.07 -33.02
C SER A 722 -10.59 22.35 -33.10
N GLU A 723 -11.03 23.28 -33.96
CA GLU A 723 -10.46 24.63 -34.00
C GLU A 723 -10.72 25.38 -32.70
N GLU A 724 -9.64 25.88 -32.10
CA GLU A 724 -9.64 26.72 -30.92
C GLU A 724 -9.38 28.17 -31.33
N SER A 725 -9.95 29.14 -30.61
CA SER A 725 -9.75 30.57 -30.87
C SER A 725 -9.28 31.31 -29.61
N PHE A 726 -8.33 32.23 -29.78
CA PHE A 726 -7.87 33.13 -28.72
C PHE A 726 -9.04 34.03 -28.26
N PRO A 727 -9.33 34.11 -26.96
CA PRO A 727 -10.41 34.94 -26.45
C PRO A 727 -10.06 36.44 -26.58
N PRO A 728 -11.07 37.32 -26.67
CA PRO A 728 -10.88 38.78 -26.73
C PRO A 728 -10.26 39.38 -25.46
#